data_AF-A0A7Y0EY59-F1
#
_entry.id   AF-A0A7Y0EY59-F1
#
_cell.length_a   1.000
_cell.length_b   1.000
_cell.length_c   1.000
_cell.angle_alpha   90.00
_cell.angle_beta   90.00
_cell.angle_gamma   90.00
#
_symmetry.space_group_name_H-M   'P 1'
#
loop_
_entity.id
_entity.type
_entity.pdbx_description
1 polymer ?
#
loop_
_entity_poly.entity_id
_entity_poly.type
_entity_poly.pdbx_seq_one_letter_code
_entity_poly.pdbx_strand_id
1 'polypeptide(L)'
;MKMRKLFAGIAAAATLFGGLALGATTANAVETPQLPYQPLAAGQVDNQGKVTADATFKFTADDADQWGINNNRKIEAYKLADYYQYVDVDGNAVFGVQTADAAKDGVSKALKVALADVTADANDPYAGKVPTNADTLAWALQYGYLDQSANKPWTTTDGSNPTTASTTRKFADTLNSNLNDETAPVALGDPTELSYVHGQGNLKAVANDPKSFTADLPAGIYLFLDVTSYPSGHIKDGTENDAATNGKVVVNSAPIILASGHLTADGTTNPVNYLYPLGDLDAGDNTVAFKNHVTPINKTVDDSDKTVSTGQTVRYTLKSTLPLTTGYDPTTYVYKLTDYPGAGQTVYLDGIKDANGHTVANSEDGSDNAAAYDVKVYDTNADGSLKDEDPNTDGVQPLKTLAAGTDFDLTTTSTDDAATAGVDESKIIAGVTDKTTNFTLDFSKLIQSADYNKTPLWGKTVVVTYVAKITGVQGDVPNTVEVNDNNTKAEHGTKLTLGRFMFTKTDAQGLSNADINGATFYIEPDASVTGNKAVALNNPDWSNQALVAKYDKNNDGQASDEEINHVADPWTGAGINESDSRDYKRQNGIVTFSGLADGTYTVTETKAPAGYLGDAISVQFNVTIEGGKAVSFKGIDKWGLAPTVNETQDAQGNKVEITDYKVKNVKNITELPKTGAAGIIMFTVIGALLAGAAGLVFTKSRATKRALRHV
;
A
#
# COMPACT_ATOMS: atom_id res chain seq x y z
N MET A 1 11.84 -30.47 -59.50
CA MET A 1 13.29 -30.68 -59.24
C MET A 1 13.86 -29.38 -58.71
N LYS A 2 14.11 -29.29 -57.40
CA LYS A 2 14.73 -28.12 -56.77
C LYS A 2 16.23 -28.17 -57.07
N MET A 3 16.75 -27.18 -57.80
CA MET A 3 18.18 -27.13 -58.11
C MET A 3 18.97 -26.80 -56.85
N ARG A 4 19.80 -27.77 -56.40
CA ARG A 4 20.95 -27.55 -55.52
C ARG A 4 22.19 -27.59 -56.40
N LYS A 5 22.90 -26.48 -56.56
CA LYS A 5 24.33 -26.29 -56.96
C LYS A 5 24.60 -24.77 -56.86
N LEU A 6 25.74 -24.20 -56.45
CA LEU A 6 27.00 -24.67 -55.87
C LEU A 6 27.82 -23.37 -55.73
N PHE A 7 28.19 -22.91 -54.53
CA PHE A 7 29.27 -21.93 -54.36
C PHE A 7 30.03 -22.25 -53.07
N ALA A 8 31.10 -23.01 -53.23
CA ALA A 8 32.19 -23.07 -52.26
C ALA A 8 33.10 -21.88 -52.56
N GLY A 9 33.24 -20.97 -51.58
CA GLY A 9 34.04 -19.74 -51.70
C GLY A 9 33.20 -18.55 -52.15
N ILE A 10 32.76 -17.73 -51.18
CA ILE A 10 32.02 -16.47 -51.35
C ILE A 10 30.70 -16.66 -52.09
N ALA A 11 29.69 -17.17 -51.39
CA ALA A 11 28.31 -17.21 -51.87
C ALA A 11 27.50 -16.14 -51.13
N ALA A 12 27.30 -14.99 -51.78
CA ALA A 12 26.17 -14.14 -51.47
C ALA A 12 24.89 -14.96 -51.72
N ALA A 13 24.24 -15.41 -50.65
CA ALA A 13 22.94 -16.05 -50.72
C ALA A 13 21.92 -15.12 -50.06
N ALA A 14 21.33 -14.25 -50.89
CA ALA A 14 20.07 -13.60 -50.55
C ALA A 14 18.99 -14.69 -50.50
N THR A 15 18.73 -15.27 -49.33
CA THR A 15 17.51 -16.04 -49.08
C THR A 15 17.15 -16.04 -47.60
N LEU A 16 16.32 -15.04 -47.26
CA LEU A 16 15.29 -14.93 -46.22
C LEU A 16 15.70 -14.89 -44.73
N PHE A 17 15.44 -13.72 -44.13
CA PHE A 17 15.24 -13.49 -42.69
C PHE A 17 13.80 -13.84 -42.30
N GLY A 18 13.59 -15.00 -41.69
CA GLY A 18 12.43 -15.24 -40.83
C GLY A 18 12.87 -15.13 -39.37
N GLY A 19 12.41 -14.10 -38.64
CA GLY A 19 12.33 -14.25 -37.18
C GLY A 19 12.76 -13.15 -36.24
N LEU A 20 13.11 -11.96 -36.73
CA LEU A 20 13.37 -10.84 -35.84
C LEU A 20 12.15 -9.95 -35.78
N ALA A 21 11.77 -9.53 -34.58
CA ALA A 21 10.82 -8.44 -34.41
C ALA A 21 11.47 -7.18 -35.00
N LEU A 22 10.90 -6.73 -36.10
CA LEU A 22 11.16 -5.44 -36.72
C LEU A 22 9.98 -4.58 -36.30
N GLY A 23 10.27 -3.39 -35.78
CA GLY A 23 9.30 -2.55 -35.07
C GLY A 23 7.97 -2.33 -35.83
N ALA A 24 6.93 -2.05 -35.05
CA ALA A 24 5.56 -2.04 -35.52
C ALA A 24 5.12 -0.66 -36.04
N THR A 25 4.55 -0.67 -37.25
CA THR A 25 3.30 0.01 -37.70
C THR A 25 3.34 1.27 -38.59
N THR A 26 2.28 1.31 -39.41
CA THR A 26 1.67 2.39 -40.20
C THR A 26 2.43 2.89 -41.44
N ALA A 27 1.76 2.72 -42.57
CA ALA A 27 2.16 3.21 -43.88
C ALA A 27 2.16 4.74 -43.92
N ASN A 28 3.28 5.36 -43.57
CA ASN A 28 3.59 6.71 -44.03
C ASN A 28 4.70 6.64 -45.09
N ALA A 29 4.48 7.37 -46.17
CA ALA A 29 5.26 7.31 -47.39
C ALA A 29 6.60 8.05 -47.21
N VAL A 30 7.62 7.33 -46.76
CA VAL A 30 9.04 7.65 -47.01
C VAL A 30 9.56 6.67 -48.07
N GLU A 31 10.51 7.11 -48.90
CA GLU A 31 11.09 6.28 -49.96
C GLU A 31 11.78 5.05 -49.35
N THR A 32 11.12 3.89 -49.45
CA THR A 32 11.74 2.60 -49.13
C THR A 32 12.99 2.42 -50.00
N PRO A 33 14.13 1.97 -49.47
CA PRO A 33 15.33 1.75 -50.27
C PRO A 33 14.99 0.86 -51.47
N GLN A 34 15.20 1.39 -52.68
CA GLN A 34 14.79 0.69 -53.89
C GLN A 34 15.77 -0.45 -54.19
N LEU A 35 15.23 -1.64 -54.48
CA LEU A 35 16.03 -2.77 -54.92
C LEU A 35 16.50 -2.57 -56.39
N PRO A 36 17.71 -3.02 -56.75
CA PRO A 36 18.76 -3.55 -55.87
C PRO A 36 19.41 -2.44 -55.03
N TYR A 37 19.81 -2.75 -53.79
CA TYR A 37 20.37 -1.74 -52.90
C TYR A 37 21.72 -1.20 -53.40
N GLN A 38 21.97 0.08 -53.14
CA GLN A 38 23.28 0.68 -53.33
C GLN A 38 24.20 0.37 -52.12
N PRO A 39 25.52 0.25 -52.32
CA PRO A 39 26.48 0.17 -51.24
C PRO A 39 26.36 1.35 -50.27
N LEU A 40 26.51 1.08 -48.97
CA LEU A 40 26.63 2.11 -47.95
C LEU A 40 27.82 3.02 -48.21
N ALA A 41 27.75 4.25 -47.72
CA ALA A 41 28.77 5.27 -47.94
C ALA A 41 30.10 4.89 -47.28
N ALA A 42 31.20 5.43 -47.83
CA ALA A 42 32.53 5.27 -47.25
C ALA A 42 32.55 5.78 -45.80
N GLY A 43 32.94 4.92 -44.85
CA GLY A 43 32.90 5.20 -43.40
C GLY A 43 31.73 4.58 -42.64
N GLN A 44 30.72 4.02 -43.35
CA GLN A 44 29.65 3.24 -42.74
C GLN A 44 29.93 1.73 -42.76
N VAL A 45 30.97 1.31 -43.49
CA VAL A 45 31.38 -0.07 -43.70
C VAL A 45 32.91 -0.14 -43.67
N ASP A 46 33.47 -1.17 -43.04
CA ASP A 46 34.92 -1.42 -43.02
C ASP A 46 35.43 -2.15 -44.27
N ASN A 47 36.74 -2.38 -44.34
CA ASN A 47 37.36 -3.03 -45.51
C ASN A 47 36.97 -4.51 -45.68
N GLN A 48 36.36 -5.11 -44.66
CA GLN A 48 35.89 -6.48 -44.62
C GLN A 48 34.38 -6.58 -44.89
N GLY A 49 33.72 -5.45 -45.13
CA GLY A 49 32.29 -5.37 -45.37
C GLY A 49 31.46 -5.27 -44.09
N LYS A 50 32.04 -5.24 -42.89
CA LYS A 50 31.29 -5.08 -41.65
C LYS A 50 30.68 -3.69 -41.59
N VAL A 51 29.38 -3.60 -41.34
CA VAL A 51 28.69 -2.34 -41.12
C VAL A 51 29.13 -1.77 -39.77
N THR A 52 29.66 -0.55 -39.80
CA THR A 52 30.20 0.18 -38.64
C THR A 52 29.36 1.42 -38.28
N ALA A 53 28.38 1.78 -39.11
CA ALA A 53 27.43 2.83 -38.80
C ALA A 53 26.56 2.46 -37.58
N ASP A 54 26.21 3.48 -36.79
CA ASP A 54 25.23 3.36 -35.74
C ASP A 54 23.81 3.40 -36.30
N ALA A 55 22.90 2.79 -35.56
CA ALA A 55 21.46 2.83 -35.79
C ALA A 55 20.76 3.28 -34.50
N THR A 56 19.68 4.03 -34.66
CA THR A 56 18.87 4.49 -33.54
C THR A 56 17.79 3.46 -33.23
N PHE A 57 17.69 3.09 -31.95
CA PHE A 57 16.61 2.28 -31.39
C PHE A 57 15.67 3.17 -30.60
N LYS A 58 14.36 2.94 -30.69
CA LYS A 58 13.33 3.66 -29.94
C LYS A 58 12.58 2.71 -29.01
N PHE A 59 12.43 3.12 -27.76
CA PHE A 59 11.71 2.42 -26.73
C PHE A 59 10.51 3.26 -26.33
N THR A 60 9.31 2.67 -26.28
CA THR A 60 8.05 3.36 -25.95
C THR A 60 7.37 2.72 -24.74
N ALA A 61 6.56 3.49 -24.03
CA ALA A 61 5.71 3.02 -22.94
C ALA A 61 4.27 3.54 -23.09
N ASP A 62 3.31 2.91 -22.40
CA ASP A 62 1.91 3.34 -22.41
C ASP A 62 1.68 4.52 -21.43
N ASP A 63 2.47 4.57 -20.35
CA ASP A 63 2.52 5.60 -19.32
C ASP A 63 3.96 6.09 -19.10
N ALA A 64 4.13 7.37 -18.76
CA ALA A 64 5.45 7.93 -18.47
C ALA A 64 6.04 7.38 -17.15
N ASP A 65 5.20 7.02 -16.17
CA ASP A 65 5.62 6.42 -14.90
C ASP A 65 6.35 5.08 -15.12
N GLN A 66 6.15 4.39 -16.26
CA GLN A 66 6.87 3.16 -16.63
C GLN A 66 8.37 3.38 -16.84
N TRP A 67 8.83 4.63 -16.93
CA TRP A 67 10.25 4.97 -16.94
C TRP A 67 10.84 5.13 -15.53
N GLY A 68 10.03 4.94 -14.48
CA GLY A 68 10.48 5.03 -13.09
C GLY A 68 10.72 6.47 -12.63
N ILE A 69 11.19 6.64 -11.39
CA ILE A 69 11.43 7.96 -10.81
C ILE A 69 12.56 8.68 -11.58
N ASN A 70 12.28 9.89 -12.07
CA ASN A 70 13.22 10.68 -12.89
C ASN A 70 13.81 9.92 -14.10
N ASN A 71 13.07 8.95 -14.65
CA ASN A 71 13.48 8.10 -15.78
C ASN A 71 14.70 7.21 -15.49
N ASN A 72 14.81 6.67 -14.27
CA ASN A 72 15.97 5.92 -13.79
C ASN A 72 16.12 4.47 -14.30
N ARG A 73 15.41 4.07 -15.38
CA ARG A 73 15.56 2.70 -15.92
C ARG A 73 16.99 2.45 -16.38
N LYS A 74 17.46 1.24 -16.11
CA LYS A 74 18.72 0.71 -16.62
C LYS A 74 18.44 -0.47 -17.53
N ILE A 75 18.84 -0.33 -18.79
CA ILE A 75 18.70 -1.37 -19.81
C ILE A 75 20.09 -1.81 -20.24
N GLU A 76 20.32 -3.11 -20.34
CA GLU A 76 21.55 -3.69 -20.87
C GLU A 76 21.30 -4.19 -22.29
N ALA A 77 22.09 -3.70 -23.24
CA ALA A 77 22.05 -4.10 -24.64
C ALA A 77 23.23 -5.04 -24.97
N TYR A 78 22.92 -6.32 -25.17
CA TYR A 78 23.89 -7.35 -25.56
C TYR A 78 23.86 -7.54 -27.08
N LYS A 79 25.00 -7.30 -27.74
CA LYS A 79 25.09 -7.45 -29.21
C LYS A 79 25.16 -8.93 -29.58
N LEU A 80 24.11 -9.44 -30.23
CA LEU A 80 24.02 -10.82 -30.70
C LEU A 80 24.64 -10.99 -32.08
N ALA A 81 24.53 -9.98 -32.95
CA ALA A 81 25.06 -10.06 -34.32
C ALA A 81 25.45 -8.72 -34.93
N ASP A 82 26.38 -8.80 -35.88
CA ASP A 82 26.81 -7.73 -36.76
C ASP A 82 26.19 -7.90 -38.17
N TYR A 83 26.04 -6.79 -38.89
CA TYR A 83 25.69 -6.79 -40.30
C TYR A 83 26.92 -6.70 -41.20
N TYR A 84 26.87 -7.38 -42.34
CA TYR A 84 27.91 -7.37 -43.36
C TYR A 84 27.34 -7.05 -44.73
N GLN A 85 27.98 -6.14 -45.44
CA GLN A 85 27.70 -5.78 -46.83
C GLN A 85 28.51 -6.65 -47.79
N TYR A 86 27.85 -7.12 -48.84
CA TYR A 86 28.45 -7.83 -49.96
C TYR A 86 28.08 -7.08 -51.24
N VAL A 87 29.09 -6.66 -52.00
CA VAL A 87 28.89 -5.94 -53.26
C VAL A 87 29.16 -6.90 -54.41
N ASP A 88 28.22 -6.99 -55.35
CA ASP A 88 28.38 -7.80 -56.55
C ASP A 88 29.23 -7.08 -57.62
N VAL A 89 29.45 -7.77 -58.73
CA VAL A 89 30.26 -7.25 -59.85
C VAL A 89 29.62 -6.06 -60.57
N ASP A 90 28.31 -5.89 -60.42
CA ASP A 90 27.51 -4.81 -61.03
C ASP A 90 27.39 -3.59 -60.10
N GLY A 91 27.98 -3.66 -58.90
CA GLY A 91 27.96 -2.58 -57.91
C GLY A 91 26.73 -2.59 -57.01
N ASN A 92 25.93 -3.64 -57.01
CA ASN A 92 24.77 -3.78 -56.13
C ASN A 92 25.18 -4.37 -54.79
N ALA A 93 24.55 -3.91 -53.70
CA ALA A 93 24.79 -4.41 -52.36
C ALA A 93 23.68 -5.36 -51.90
N VAL A 94 24.09 -6.40 -51.18
CA VAL A 94 23.22 -7.22 -50.33
C VAL A 94 23.82 -7.31 -48.93
N PHE A 95 22.97 -7.47 -47.93
CA PHE A 95 23.40 -7.50 -46.53
C PHE A 95 23.12 -8.85 -45.89
N GLY A 96 24.07 -9.32 -45.10
CA GLY A 96 23.98 -10.54 -44.31
C GLY A 96 24.23 -10.28 -42.83
N VAL A 97 24.00 -11.32 -42.04
CA VAL A 97 24.21 -11.32 -40.58
C VAL A 97 25.34 -12.27 -40.24
N GLN A 98 26.16 -11.88 -39.27
CA GLN A 98 27.13 -12.76 -38.63
C GLN A 98 27.01 -12.60 -37.11
N THR A 99 26.90 -13.71 -36.39
CA THR A 99 26.87 -13.73 -34.92
C THR A 99 28.12 -13.03 -34.38
N ALA A 100 27.92 -12.12 -33.42
CA ALA A 100 29.00 -11.40 -32.79
C ALA A 100 29.96 -12.39 -32.11
N ASP A 101 31.27 -12.18 -32.26
CA ASP A 101 32.27 -13.15 -31.79
C ASP A 101 32.12 -13.48 -30.30
N ALA A 102 31.81 -12.47 -29.48
CA ALA A 102 31.61 -12.63 -28.04
C ALA A 102 30.31 -13.37 -27.67
N ALA A 103 29.33 -13.43 -28.56
CA ALA A 103 28.02 -14.03 -28.32
C ALA A 103 27.83 -15.43 -28.97
N LYS A 104 28.81 -15.92 -29.73
CA LYS A 104 28.71 -17.18 -30.49
C LYS A 104 28.29 -18.39 -29.65
N ASP A 105 28.96 -18.60 -28.52
CA ASP A 105 28.65 -19.73 -27.63
C ASP A 105 27.23 -19.60 -27.06
N GLY A 106 26.87 -18.39 -26.63
CA GLY A 106 25.58 -18.14 -26.02
C GLY A 106 24.40 -18.24 -26.93
N VAL A 107 24.51 -17.65 -28.12
CA VAL A 107 23.49 -17.78 -29.16
C VAL A 107 23.34 -19.24 -29.58
N SER A 108 24.45 -19.98 -29.75
CA SER A 108 24.39 -21.41 -30.10
C SER A 108 23.67 -22.25 -29.03
N LYS A 109 23.99 -22.04 -27.74
CA LYS A 109 23.33 -22.73 -26.62
C LYS A 109 21.85 -22.39 -26.52
N ALA A 110 21.51 -21.10 -26.59
CA ALA A 110 20.13 -20.66 -26.48
C ALA A 110 19.26 -21.14 -27.66
N LEU A 111 19.79 -21.15 -28.88
CA LEU A 111 19.09 -21.71 -30.04
C LEU A 111 18.82 -23.21 -29.90
N LYS A 112 19.74 -23.99 -29.30
CA LYS A 112 19.51 -25.43 -29.07
C LYS A 112 18.33 -25.69 -28.14
N VAL A 113 18.15 -24.84 -27.13
CA VAL A 113 17.01 -24.92 -26.20
C VAL A 113 15.73 -24.44 -26.89
N ALA A 114 15.77 -23.25 -27.51
CA ALA A 114 14.61 -22.64 -28.15
C ALA A 114 14.00 -23.50 -29.27
N LEU A 115 14.86 -24.23 -30.00
CA LEU A 115 14.46 -25.07 -31.13
C LEU A 115 14.33 -26.55 -30.78
N ALA A 116 14.44 -26.94 -29.52
CA ALA A 116 14.41 -28.35 -29.10
C ALA A 116 13.10 -29.07 -29.51
N ASP A 117 11.99 -28.34 -29.53
CA ASP A 117 10.66 -28.87 -29.90
C ASP A 117 10.35 -28.74 -31.40
N VAL A 118 11.24 -28.13 -32.19
CA VAL A 118 11.03 -27.94 -33.62
C VAL A 118 11.43 -29.22 -34.35
N THR A 119 10.45 -29.92 -34.93
CA THR A 119 10.67 -31.23 -35.56
C THR A 119 10.90 -31.10 -37.06
N ALA A 120 11.90 -31.82 -37.57
CA ALA A 120 12.17 -31.89 -38.99
C ALA A 120 11.05 -32.64 -39.74
N ASP A 121 10.70 -32.16 -40.93
CA ASP A 121 9.74 -32.81 -41.82
C ASP A 121 10.28 -32.96 -43.25
N ALA A 122 9.42 -33.40 -44.18
CA ALA A 122 9.81 -33.61 -45.58
C ALA A 122 10.14 -32.30 -46.33
N ASN A 123 9.60 -31.17 -45.88
CA ASN A 123 9.80 -29.85 -46.44
C ASN A 123 10.97 -29.13 -45.78
N ASP A 124 11.27 -29.44 -44.52
CA ASP A 124 12.40 -28.93 -43.75
C ASP A 124 13.14 -30.03 -42.95
N PRO A 125 14.17 -30.64 -43.55
CA PRO A 125 14.94 -31.71 -42.90
C PRO A 125 15.94 -31.22 -41.82
N TYR A 126 16.13 -29.90 -41.71
CA TYR A 126 17.12 -29.26 -40.84
C TYR A 126 16.50 -28.71 -39.54
N ALA A 127 15.17 -28.71 -39.42
CA ALA A 127 14.48 -28.18 -38.26
C ALA A 127 14.92 -28.87 -36.95
N GLY A 128 15.15 -28.07 -35.90
CA GLY A 128 15.65 -28.52 -34.60
C GLY A 128 17.11 -28.98 -34.58
N LYS A 129 17.84 -28.96 -35.71
CA LYS A 129 19.24 -29.41 -35.81
C LYS A 129 20.20 -28.24 -35.94
N VAL A 130 20.41 -27.52 -34.82
CA VAL A 130 21.34 -26.39 -34.76
C VAL A 130 22.75 -26.84 -35.21
N PRO A 131 23.34 -26.23 -36.25
CA PRO A 131 24.62 -26.66 -36.80
C PRO A 131 25.78 -26.33 -35.87
N THR A 132 26.86 -27.13 -35.93
CA THR A 132 28.07 -26.92 -35.11
C THR A 132 29.18 -26.17 -35.84
N ASN A 133 29.15 -26.15 -37.18
CA ASN A 133 30.24 -25.65 -38.04
C ASN A 133 29.80 -24.47 -38.93
N ALA A 134 28.71 -23.79 -38.54
CA ALA A 134 28.16 -22.64 -39.25
C ALA A 134 27.77 -21.56 -38.25
N ASP A 135 27.56 -20.35 -38.74
CA ASP A 135 27.00 -19.27 -37.94
C ASP A 135 25.56 -19.60 -37.56
N THR A 136 25.31 -19.88 -36.28
CA THR A 136 24.04 -20.43 -35.81
C THR A 136 22.89 -19.43 -35.86
N LEU A 137 23.15 -18.16 -35.59
CA LEU A 137 22.13 -17.12 -35.70
C LEU A 137 21.80 -16.83 -37.17
N ALA A 138 22.81 -16.68 -38.02
CA ALA A 138 22.59 -16.47 -39.45
C ALA A 138 21.82 -17.66 -40.07
N TRP A 139 22.16 -18.88 -39.66
CA TRP A 139 21.41 -20.09 -40.03
C TRP A 139 19.96 -20.04 -39.53
N ALA A 140 19.73 -19.73 -38.25
CA ALA A 140 18.38 -19.70 -37.69
C ALA A 140 17.48 -18.68 -38.42
N LEU A 141 18.05 -17.53 -38.75
CA LEU A 141 17.37 -16.48 -39.50
C LEU A 141 17.11 -16.90 -40.95
N GLN A 142 18.10 -17.51 -41.62
CA GLN A 142 18.01 -17.99 -43.01
C GLN A 142 16.85 -18.97 -43.22
N TYR A 143 16.64 -19.85 -42.25
CA TYR A 143 15.62 -20.90 -42.33
C TYR A 143 14.29 -20.49 -41.69
N GLY A 144 14.21 -19.30 -41.09
CA GLY A 144 12.98 -18.83 -40.46
C GLY A 144 12.61 -19.53 -39.17
N TYR A 145 13.60 -20.03 -38.42
CA TYR A 145 13.35 -20.77 -37.18
C TYR A 145 13.02 -19.91 -35.99
N LEU A 146 13.36 -18.63 -36.06
CA LEU A 146 12.85 -17.63 -35.14
C LEU A 146 11.54 -17.12 -35.75
N ASP A 147 10.47 -17.02 -34.97
CA ASP A 147 9.18 -16.52 -35.46
C ASP A 147 9.19 -14.98 -35.57
N GLN A 148 8.51 -14.48 -36.61
CA GLN A 148 8.34 -13.05 -36.82
C GLN A 148 7.13 -12.55 -36.04
N SER A 149 7.28 -11.37 -35.43
CA SER A 149 6.15 -10.67 -34.84
C SER A 149 6.18 -9.21 -35.25
N ALA A 150 5.29 -8.84 -36.18
CA ALA A 150 5.12 -7.46 -36.61
C ALA A 150 4.58 -6.53 -35.50
N ASN A 151 4.09 -7.10 -34.39
CA ASN A 151 3.43 -6.36 -33.32
C ASN A 151 3.82 -6.80 -31.89
N LYS A 152 4.57 -7.90 -31.69
CA LYS A 152 4.68 -8.56 -30.36
C LYS A 152 5.96 -9.41 -30.12
N PRO A 153 7.13 -8.85 -29.80
CA PRO A 153 8.29 -9.63 -29.34
C PRO A 153 8.10 -10.31 -27.96
N TRP A 154 6.94 -10.16 -27.33
CA TRP A 154 6.63 -10.59 -25.96
C TRP A 154 5.66 -11.78 -25.87
N THR A 155 5.04 -12.22 -26.97
CA THR A 155 4.07 -13.33 -26.92
C THR A 155 4.76 -14.69 -26.82
N THR A 156 4.13 -15.61 -26.09
CA THR A 156 4.58 -17.01 -26.00
C THR A 156 4.12 -17.86 -27.18
N THR A 157 3.33 -17.28 -28.09
CA THR A 157 2.87 -17.91 -29.32
C THR A 157 3.40 -17.18 -30.55
N ASP A 158 3.59 -17.94 -31.63
CA ASP A 158 4.08 -17.47 -32.92
C ASP A 158 3.03 -16.53 -33.57
N GLY A 159 3.49 -15.38 -34.06
CA GLY A 159 2.64 -14.37 -34.70
C GLY A 159 1.98 -14.84 -35.99
N SER A 160 2.60 -15.80 -36.70
CA SER A 160 2.07 -16.40 -37.92
C SER A 160 1.10 -17.55 -37.65
N ASN A 161 1.22 -18.20 -36.48
CA ASN A 161 0.33 -19.26 -36.03
C ASN A 161 0.17 -19.25 -34.49
N PRO A 162 -0.93 -18.71 -33.96
CA PRO A 162 -1.17 -18.63 -32.51
C PRO A 162 -1.27 -19.97 -31.78
N THR A 163 -1.29 -21.10 -32.50
CA THR A 163 -1.33 -22.45 -31.91
C THR A 163 0.07 -23.05 -31.67
N THR A 164 1.12 -22.42 -32.21
CA THR A 164 2.52 -22.83 -32.01
C THR A 164 3.20 -21.90 -31.01
N ALA A 165 4.13 -22.44 -30.23
CA ALA A 165 4.93 -21.65 -29.29
C ALA A 165 5.93 -20.76 -30.04
N SER A 166 6.16 -19.54 -29.55
CA SER A 166 7.18 -18.64 -30.09
C SER A 166 8.58 -19.16 -29.76
N THR A 167 9.36 -19.44 -30.80
CA THR A 167 10.77 -19.81 -30.70
C THR A 167 11.65 -18.60 -30.41
N THR A 168 11.29 -17.41 -30.90
CA THR A 168 11.96 -16.14 -30.60
C THR A 168 11.83 -15.77 -29.14
N ARG A 169 10.65 -15.94 -28.53
CA ARG A 169 10.48 -15.72 -27.09
C ARG A 169 11.28 -16.71 -26.27
N LYS A 170 11.20 -18.01 -26.59
CA LYS A 170 12.04 -19.05 -25.93
C LYS A 170 13.52 -18.73 -26.05
N PHE A 171 13.97 -18.22 -27.19
CA PHE A 171 15.36 -17.82 -27.42
C PHE A 171 15.76 -16.63 -26.53
N ALA A 172 14.94 -15.57 -26.47
CA ALA A 172 15.17 -14.42 -25.59
C ALA A 172 15.22 -14.83 -24.10
N ASP A 173 14.29 -15.67 -23.67
CA ASP A 173 14.23 -16.18 -22.29
C ASP A 173 15.44 -17.01 -21.93
N THR A 174 15.87 -17.89 -22.83
CA THR A 174 17.04 -18.74 -22.60
C THR A 174 18.31 -17.91 -22.52
N LEU A 175 18.44 -16.88 -23.37
CA LEU A 175 19.57 -15.94 -23.28
C LEU A 175 19.57 -15.25 -21.90
N ASN A 176 18.42 -14.73 -21.46
CA ASN A 176 18.29 -14.07 -20.16
C ASN A 176 18.55 -15.02 -18.98
N SER A 177 17.95 -16.22 -18.98
CA SER A 177 18.11 -17.18 -17.88
C SER A 177 19.57 -17.63 -17.73
N ASN A 178 20.26 -17.84 -18.85
CA ASN A 178 21.64 -18.31 -18.83
C ASN A 178 22.66 -17.22 -18.46
N LEU A 179 22.32 -15.94 -18.59
CA LEU A 179 23.13 -14.85 -18.04
C LEU A 179 23.10 -14.85 -16.50
N ASN A 180 21.99 -15.30 -15.92
CA ASN A 180 21.76 -15.34 -14.48
C ASN A 180 22.14 -16.70 -13.85
N ASP A 181 22.60 -17.68 -14.63
CA ASP A 181 23.03 -18.99 -14.14
C ASP A 181 24.48 -18.93 -13.63
N GLU A 182 24.66 -18.88 -12.31
CA GLU A 182 25.99 -18.86 -11.67
C GLU A 182 26.79 -20.16 -11.89
N THR A 183 26.13 -21.26 -12.25
CA THR A 183 26.75 -22.58 -12.42
C THR A 183 27.26 -22.84 -13.83
N ALA A 184 26.72 -22.12 -14.83
CA ALA A 184 27.12 -22.23 -16.23
C ALA A 184 26.78 -20.94 -17.02
N PRO A 185 27.34 -19.77 -16.64
CA PRO A 185 26.97 -18.52 -17.27
C PRO A 185 27.36 -18.54 -18.74
N VAL A 186 26.45 -18.06 -19.57
CA VAL A 186 26.66 -17.95 -21.01
C VAL A 186 27.26 -16.57 -21.32
N ALA A 187 28.40 -16.54 -22.03
CA ALA A 187 29.01 -15.29 -22.47
C ALA A 187 28.25 -14.72 -23.68
N LEU A 188 27.75 -13.49 -23.55
CA LEU A 188 27.19 -12.68 -24.65
C LEU A 188 28.06 -11.45 -24.98
N GLY A 189 29.26 -11.37 -24.37
CA GLY A 189 30.07 -10.15 -24.34
C GLY A 189 29.58 -9.16 -23.29
N ASP A 190 30.33 -8.07 -23.14
CA ASP A 190 29.96 -6.98 -22.23
C ASP A 190 28.76 -6.21 -22.81
N PRO A 191 27.70 -5.97 -22.02
CA PRO A 191 26.57 -5.20 -22.49
C PRO A 191 26.93 -3.72 -22.61
N THR A 192 26.26 -3.03 -23.54
CA THR A 192 26.18 -1.57 -23.48
C THR A 192 25.06 -1.18 -22.54
N GLU A 193 25.39 -0.49 -21.45
CA GLU A 193 24.38 0.06 -20.55
C GLU A 193 23.72 1.29 -21.19
N LEU A 194 22.38 1.27 -21.20
CA LEU A 194 21.51 2.37 -21.58
C LEU A 194 20.78 2.83 -20.31
N SER A 195 21.13 4.03 -19.86
CA SER A 195 20.51 4.68 -18.71
C SER A 195 20.32 6.17 -18.98
N TYR A 196 19.35 6.77 -18.30
CA TYR A 196 19.09 8.21 -18.31
C TYR A 196 19.37 8.77 -16.92
N VAL A 197 20.55 9.36 -16.73
CA VAL A 197 20.98 9.96 -15.45
C VAL A 197 20.94 11.47 -15.58
N HIS A 198 19.83 12.11 -15.18
CA HIS A 198 19.69 13.58 -15.14
C HIS A 198 20.05 14.28 -16.48
N GLY A 199 19.65 13.70 -17.62
CA GLY A 199 19.98 14.23 -18.95
C GLY A 199 21.38 13.87 -19.47
N GLN A 200 22.09 12.97 -18.78
CA GLN A 200 23.36 12.38 -19.18
C GLN A 200 23.18 10.86 -19.33
N GLY A 201 23.80 10.26 -20.35
CA GLY A 201 23.71 8.82 -20.60
C GLY A 201 23.50 8.47 -22.07
N ASN A 202 23.51 7.18 -22.38
CA ASN A 202 23.34 6.66 -23.75
C ASN A 202 21.87 6.56 -24.16
N LEU A 203 20.94 6.71 -23.20
CA LEU A 203 19.51 6.80 -23.44
C LEU A 203 19.09 8.28 -23.52
N LYS A 204 18.33 8.65 -24.55
CA LYS A 204 17.94 10.02 -24.88
C LYS A 204 16.42 10.17 -24.90
N ALA A 205 15.87 11.08 -24.10
CA ALA A 205 14.44 11.37 -24.12
C ALA A 205 14.01 11.94 -25.49
N VAL A 206 12.86 11.50 -25.99
CA VAL A 206 12.28 12.05 -27.22
C VAL A 206 11.59 13.39 -26.90
N ALA A 207 11.90 14.41 -27.68
CA ALA A 207 11.34 15.75 -27.47
C ALA A 207 9.80 15.73 -27.58
N ASN A 208 9.12 16.31 -26.58
CA ASN A 208 7.65 16.35 -26.47
C ASN A 208 6.96 14.98 -26.36
N ASP A 209 7.70 13.90 -26.09
CA ASP A 209 7.15 12.57 -25.87
C ASP A 209 7.77 11.94 -24.61
N PRO A 210 7.18 12.18 -23.42
CA PRO A 210 7.70 11.67 -22.15
C PRO A 210 7.58 10.14 -22.01
N LYS A 211 6.95 9.47 -22.98
CA LYS A 211 6.77 8.01 -22.99
C LYS A 211 7.82 7.30 -23.84
N SER A 212 8.67 8.05 -24.55
CA SER A 212 9.63 7.48 -25.49
C SER A 212 11.07 7.91 -25.24
N PHE A 213 11.97 6.96 -25.41
CA PHE A 213 13.42 7.17 -25.35
C PHE A 213 14.11 6.53 -26.54
N THR A 214 15.30 7.01 -26.87
CA THR A 214 16.12 6.51 -27.97
C THR A 214 17.53 6.19 -27.51
N ALA A 215 18.20 5.27 -28.19
CA ALA A 215 19.62 4.98 -28.00
C ALA A 215 20.27 4.73 -29.35
N ASP A 216 21.47 5.29 -29.54
CA ASP A 216 22.28 5.03 -30.73
C ASP A 216 23.29 3.92 -30.39
N LEU A 217 23.25 2.84 -31.17
CA LEU A 217 24.14 1.69 -31.00
C LEU A 217 24.67 1.26 -32.38
N PRO A 218 25.84 0.62 -32.48
CA PRO A 218 26.33 0.05 -33.73
C PRO A 218 25.28 -0.86 -34.37
N ALA A 219 25.03 -0.74 -35.67
CA ALA A 219 24.01 -1.52 -36.35
C ALA A 219 24.19 -3.04 -36.10
N GLY A 220 23.09 -3.74 -35.87
CA GLY A 220 23.11 -5.15 -35.51
C GLY A 220 21.82 -5.67 -34.87
N ILE A 221 21.91 -6.87 -34.30
CA ILE A 221 20.83 -7.52 -33.57
C ILE A 221 21.20 -7.56 -32.09
N TYR A 222 20.28 -7.15 -31.22
CA TYR A 222 20.52 -7.02 -29.78
C TYR A 222 19.48 -7.75 -28.96
N LEU A 223 19.92 -8.25 -27.80
CA LEU A 223 19.06 -8.55 -26.66
C LEU A 223 19.09 -7.33 -25.72
N PHE A 224 17.92 -6.76 -25.45
CA PHE A 224 17.71 -5.71 -24.47
C PHE A 224 17.09 -6.30 -23.21
N LEU A 225 17.76 -6.09 -22.08
CA LEU A 225 17.31 -6.53 -20.76
C LEU A 225 17.09 -5.32 -19.85
N ASP A 226 15.91 -5.20 -19.28
CA ASP A 226 15.65 -4.23 -18.23
C ASP A 226 16.12 -4.81 -16.89
N VAL A 227 17.21 -4.27 -16.37
CA VAL A 227 17.92 -4.77 -15.18
C VAL A 227 17.73 -3.84 -13.98
N THR A 228 16.73 -2.98 -14.04
CA THR A 228 16.40 -2.05 -12.96
C THR A 228 16.07 -2.85 -11.68
N SER A 229 16.79 -2.62 -10.58
CA SER A 229 16.56 -3.33 -9.31
C SER A 229 15.88 -2.44 -8.29
N TYR A 230 15.27 -3.00 -7.24
CA TYR A 230 14.84 -2.22 -6.08
C TYR A 230 16.07 -1.67 -5.32
N PRO A 231 16.08 -0.39 -4.87
CA PRO A 231 14.95 0.56 -4.83
C PRO A 231 14.74 1.38 -6.12
N SER A 232 15.49 1.16 -7.19
CA SER A 232 15.32 1.92 -8.44
C SER A 232 14.01 1.60 -9.19
N GLY A 233 13.45 0.40 -9.03
CA GLY A 233 12.11 0.06 -9.56
C GLY A 233 10.93 0.64 -8.77
N HIS A 234 11.21 1.14 -7.56
CA HIS A 234 10.23 1.85 -6.72
C HIS A 234 10.09 3.28 -7.24
N ILE A 235 8.85 3.70 -7.51
CA ILE A 235 8.58 5.09 -7.89
C ILE A 235 8.46 5.93 -6.62
N LYS A 236 7.55 5.51 -5.73
CA LYS A 236 7.25 6.18 -4.47
C LYS A 236 6.40 5.29 -3.58
N ASP A 237 6.50 5.54 -2.28
CA ASP A 237 5.45 5.15 -1.35
C ASP A 237 4.33 6.18 -1.41
N GLY A 238 3.11 5.75 -1.10
CA GLY A 238 2.03 6.69 -0.90
C GLY A 238 2.12 7.31 0.49
N THR A 239 1.43 8.41 0.68
CA THR A 239 1.42 9.17 1.93
C THR A 239 0.39 8.57 2.87
N GLU A 240 0.83 8.26 4.09
CA GLU A 240 -0.03 7.74 5.15
C GLU A 240 -1.29 8.60 5.32
N ASN A 241 -2.46 7.95 5.45
CA ASN A 241 -3.78 8.57 5.56
C ASN A 241 -4.23 9.44 4.37
N ASP A 242 -3.52 9.45 3.25
CA ASP A 242 -3.93 10.19 2.06
C ASP A 242 -4.39 9.26 0.94
N ALA A 243 -5.72 9.10 0.85
CA ALA A 243 -6.36 8.28 -0.17
C ALA A 243 -6.13 8.77 -1.61
N ALA A 244 -5.68 10.01 -1.83
CA ALA A 244 -5.34 10.53 -3.14
C ALA A 244 -3.93 10.10 -3.59
N THR A 245 -3.13 9.54 -2.69
CA THR A 245 -1.79 9.05 -2.99
C THR A 245 -1.75 7.53 -3.01
N ASN A 246 -0.83 6.98 -3.81
CA ASN A 246 -0.63 5.54 -3.95
C ASN A 246 0.87 5.26 -3.83
N GLY A 247 1.20 4.14 -3.19
CA GLY A 247 2.49 3.49 -3.42
C GLY A 247 2.52 2.97 -4.85
N LYS A 248 3.62 3.12 -5.56
CA LYS A 248 3.74 2.71 -6.97
C LYS A 248 5.06 2.02 -7.24
N VAL A 249 5.00 0.91 -7.96
CA VAL A 249 6.16 0.19 -8.51
C VAL A 249 6.08 0.07 -10.01
N VAL A 250 7.22 -0.12 -10.66
CA VAL A 250 7.32 -0.45 -12.08
C VAL A 250 8.13 -1.72 -12.23
N VAL A 251 7.51 -2.76 -12.77
CA VAL A 251 8.19 -4.04 -13.04
C VAL A 251 9.19 -3.91 -14.19
N ASN A 252 10.23 -4.73 -14.23
CA ASN A 252 11.19 -4.75 -15.35
C ASN A 252 10.55 -5.31 -16.60
N SER A 253 10.76 -4.69 -17.77
CA SER A 253 10.27 -5.24 -19.04
C SER A 253 10.79 -6.66 -19.28
N ALA A 254 9.96 -7.48 -19.94
CA ALA A 254 10.37 -8.75 -20.52
C ALA A 254 11.62 -8.60 -21.43
N PRO A 255 12.47 -9.65 -21.55
CA PRO A 255 13.59 -9.66 -22.49
C PRO A 255 13.14 -9.39 -23.93
N ILE A 256 13.85 -8.50 -24.62
CA ILE A 256 13.49 -8.07 -25.97
C ILE A 256 14.64 -8.37 -26.93
N ILE A 257 14.36 -9.08 -28.02
CA ILE A 257 15.27 -9.17 -29.16
C ILE A 257 14.80 -8.18 -30.22
N LEU A 258 15.69 -7.29 -30.63
CA LEU A 258 15.40 -6.26 -31.61
C LEU A 258 16.59 -6.07 -32.55
N ALA A 259 16.27 -5.98 -33.83
CA ALA A 259 17.22 -5.76 -34.91
C ALA A 259 17.19 -4.30 -35.36
N SER A 260 18.34 -3.75 -35.77
CA SER A 260 18.43 -2.36 -36.22
C SER A 260 18.13 -2.15 -37.71
N GLY A 261 17.87 -3.22 -38.46
CA GLY A 261 17.65 -3.19 -39.89
C GLY A 261 16.18 -3.22 -40.28
N HIS A 262 15.91 -2.96 -41.56
CA HIS A 262 14.61 -3.02 -42.21
C HIS A 262 14.55 -4.19 -43.21
N LEU A 263 13.37 -4.80 -43.41
CA LEU A 263 13.17 -5.81 -44.45
C LEU A 263 12.28 -5.25 -45.57
N THR A 264 12.81 -5.26 -46.80
CA THR A 264 12.04 -4.92 -48.00
C THR A 264 11.82 -6.17 -48.85
N ALA A 265 10.58 -6.40 -49.28
CA ALA A 265 10.21 -7.51 -50.14
C ALA A 265 10.33 -7.15 -51.63
N ASP A 266 10.84 -8.08 -52.45
CA ASP A 266 10.79 -8.01 -53.91
C ASP A 266 9.66 -8.87 -54.48
N GLY A 267 8.76 -8.24 -55.27
CA GLY A 267 7.66 -8.91 -55.97
C GLY A 267 6.42 -9.22 -55.13
N THR A 268 5.30 -9.51 -55.81
CA THR A 268 3.99 -9.76 -55.18
C THR A 268 3.64 -11.25 -55.00
N THR A 269 4.36 -12.15 -55.66
CA THR A 269 4.15 -13.60 -55.63
C THR A 269 5.45 -14.31 -55.28
N ASN A 270 5.52 -14.93 -54.09
CA ASN A 270 6.75 -15.46 -53.47
C ASN A 270 7.81 -14.37 -53.20
N PRO A 271 7.47 -13.37 -52.38
CA PRO A 271 8.39 -12.27 -52.08
C PRO A 271 9.72 -12.78 -51.50
N VAL A 272 10.82 -12.25 -52.03
CA VAL A 272 12.15 -12.42 -51.43
C VAL A 272 12.42 -11.20 -50.56
N ASN A 273 12.64 -11.41 -49.26
CA ASN A 273 12.96 -10.32 -48.33
C ASN A 273 14.45 -10.01 -48.34
N TYR A 274 14.79 -8.73 -48.48
CA TYR A 274 16.13 -8.19 -48.43
C TYR A 274 16.32 -7.31 -47.19
N LEU A 275 17.40 -7.57 -46.46
CA LEU A 275 17.79 -6.77 -45.30
C LEU A 275 18.50 -5.50 -45.73
N TYR A 276 18.07 -4.37 -45.19
CA TYR A 276 18.84 -3.14 -45.15
C TYR A 276 19.24 -2.86 -43.69
N PRO A 277 20.53 -2.63 -43.36
CA PRO A 277 21.02 -2.69 -41.97
C PRO A 277 20.73 -1.44 -41.13
N LEU A 278 20.31 -0.34 -41.77
CA LEU A 278 20.01 0.94 -41.13
C LEU A 278 18.52 1.24 -41.27
N GLY A 279 17.73 0.84 -40.27
CA GLY A 279 16.28 1.04 -40.25
C GLY A 279 15.86 2.50 -40.20
N ASP A 280 14.65 2.78 -40.69
CA ASP A 280 13.98 4.07 -40.65
C ASP A 280 13.03 4.17 -39.45
N LEU A 281 13.40 5.02 -38.49
CA LEU A 281 12.63 5.22 -37.26
C LEU A 281 11.24 5.83 -37.53
N ASP A 282 11.10 6.65 -38.57
CA ASP A 282 9.83 7.28 -38.94
C ASP A 282 8.87 6.26 -39.57
N ALA A 283 9.41 5.21 -40.19
CA ALA A 283 8.66 4.03 -40.65
C ALA A 283 8.37 3.02 -39.52
N GLY A 284 8.81 3.30 -38.29
CA GLY A 284 8.63 2.44 -37.13
C GLY A 284 9.69 1.34 -36.99
N ASP A 285 10.74 1.34 -37.81
CA ASP A 285 11.85 0.40 -37.63
C ASP A 285 12.51 0.63 -36.27
N ASN A 286 13.15 -0.42 -35.75
CA ASN A 286 13.93 -0.36 -34.51
C ASN A 286 13.16 0.19 -33.29
N THR A 287 11.82 0.17 -33.36
CA THR A 287 10.93 0.70 -32.33
C THR A 287 10.26 -0.44 -31.57
N VAL A 288 10.32 -0.41 -30.25
CA VAL A 288 9.73 -1.43 -29.39
C VAL A 288 9.07 -0.82 -28.16
N ALA A 289 7.91 -1.36 -27.78
CA ALA A 289 7.27 -0.99 -26.53
C ALA A 289 7.84 -1.81 -25.37
N PHE A 290 8.18 -1.18 -24.25
CA PHE A 290 8.44 -1.93 -23.02
C PHE A 290 7.16 -2.59 -22.53
N LYS A 291 7.26 -3.88 -22.23
CA LYS A 291 6.18 -4.65 -21.61
C LYS A 291 6.35 -4.72 -20.11
N ASN A 292 6.58 -3.56 -19.53
CA ASN A 292 6.37 -3.31 -18.12
C ASN A 292 5.00 -2.67 -17.88
N HIS A 293 4.67 -2.43 -16.63
CA HIS A 293 3.48 -1.70 -16.18
C HIS A 293 3.74 -1.07 -14.82
N VAL A 294 2.84 -0.18 -14.42
CA VAL A 294 2.84 0.45 -13.10
C VAL A 294 1.79 -0.23 -12.23
N THR A 295 2.16 -0.61 -11.02
CA THR A 295 1.25 -1.23 -10.06
C THR A 295 1.08 -0.33 -8.85
N PRO A 296 -0.08 0.33 -8.71
CA PRO A 296 -0.40 1.14 -7.55
C PRO A 296 -0.91 0.27 -6.39
N ILE A 297 -0.59 0.66 -5.16
CA ILE A 297 -1.20 0.16 -3.93
C ILE A 297 -1.78 1.33 -3.13
N ASN A 298 -2.99 1.15 -2.64
CA ASN A 298 -3.68 2.08 -1.76
C ASN A 298 -4.32 1.34 -0.60
N LYS A 299 -4.43 2.03 0.54
CA LYS A 299 -5.03 1.53 1.77
C LYS A 299 -5.83 2.63 2.44
N THR A 300 -7.07 2.32 2.77
CA THR A 300 -7.96 3.21 3.50
C THR A 300 -8.55 2.50 4.71
N VAL A 301 -9.09 3.29 5.61
CA VAL A 301 -9.85 2.84 6.78
C VAL A 301 -11.18 3.59 6.81
N ASP A 302 -12.26 2.89 7.18
CA ASP A 302 -13.62 3.43 7.35
C ASP A 302 -13.77 4.24 8.65
N ASP A 303 -12.79 5.09 8.92
CA ASP A 303 -12.79 6.03 10.04
C ASP A 303 -12.55 7.42 9.47
N SER A 304 -13.53 8.31 9.51
CA SER A 304 -13.51 9.55 8.73
C SER A 304 -12.52 10.58 9.26
N ASP A 305 -12.39 10.69 10.58
CA ASP A 305 -11.50 11.65 11.26
C ASP A 305 -10.13 11.07 11.64
N LYS A 306 -9.91 9.77 11.44
CA LYS A 306 -8.68 9.02 11.76
C LYS A 306 -8.38 8.99 13.26
N THR A 307 -9.40 9.13 14.10
CA THR A 307 -9.29 9.07 15.55
C THR A 307 -10.23 8.02 16.10
N VAL A 308 -9.72 7.20 17.02
CA VAL A 308 -10.45 6.01 17.48
C VAL A 308 -10.42 5.87 18.99
N SER A 309 -11.40 5.12 19.50
CA SER A 309 -11.42 4.72 20.90
C SER A 309 -10.89 3.29 21.09
N THR A 310 -10.36 2.98 22.27
CA THR A 310 -9.98 1.60 22.59
C THR A 310 -11.22 0.70 22.50
N GLY A 311 -11.07 -0.45 21.85
CA GLY A 311 -12.14 -1.42 21.65
C GLY A 311 -12.98 -1.19 20.39
N GLN A 312 -12.83 -0.05 19.71
CA GLN A 312 -13.46 0.23 18.42
C GLN A 312 -13.08 -0.81 17.37
N THR A 313 -14.05 -1.17 16.53
CA THR A 313 -13.81 -1.98 15.34
C THR A 313 -13.75 -1.07 14.12
N VAL A 314 -12.70 -1.22 13.32
CA VAL A 314 -12.50 -0.54 12.03
C VAL A 314 -12.35 -1.57 10.91
N ARG A 315 -12.69 -1.17 9.69
CA ARG A 315 -12.52 -1.91 8.46
C ARG A 315 -11.51 -1.22 7.56
N TYR A 316 -10.50 -1.98 7.18
CA TYR A 316 -9.50 -1.56 6.20
C TYR A 316 -9.90 -2.03 4.80
N THR A 317 -9.53 -1.24 3.81
CA THR A 317 -9.67 -1.58 2.39
C THR A 317 -8.32 -1.38 1.69
N LEU A 318 -7.82 -2.44 1.06
CA LEU A 318 -6.64 -2.40 0.20
C LEU A 318 -7.09 -2.42 -1.26
N LYS A 319 -6.46 -1.62 -2.12
CA LYS A 319 -6.73 -1.61 -3.56
C LYS A 319 -5.42 -1.67 -4.33
N SER A 320 -5.32 -2.59 -5.27
CA SER A 320 -4.16 -2.71 -6.16
C SER A 320 -4.56 -3.18 -7.55
N THR A 321 -3.81 -2.79 -8.57
CA THR A 321 -4.05 -3.24 -9.95
C THR A 321 -3.41 -4.60 -10.18
N LEU A 322 -4.15 -5.54 -10.76
CA LEU A 322 -3.61 -6.85 -11.15
C LEU A 322 -2.62 -6.70 -12.31
N PRO A 323 -1.42 -7.31 -12.22
CA PRO A 323 -0.30 -7.02 -13.12
C PRO A 323 -0.50 -7.55 -14.55
N LEU A 324 0.09 -6.87 -15.54
CA LEU A 324 0.21 -7.42 -16.88
C LEU A 324 1.35 -8.45 -16.92
N THR A 325 1.05 -9.71 -17.19
CA THR A 325 2.05 -10.80 -17.23
C THR A 325 2.48 -11.20 -18.65
N THR A 326 2.05 -10.44 -19.66
CA THR A 326 2.50 -10.64 -21.05
C THR A 326 4.00 -10.43 -21.13
N GLY A 327 4.74 -11.41 -21.67
CA GLY A 327 6.19 -11.34 -21.71
C GLY A 327 6.89 -11.94 -20.50
N TYR A 328 6.18 -12.53 -19.54
CA TYR A 328 6.76 -13.22 -18.40
C TYR A 328 6.33 -14.68 -18.35
N ASP A 329 7.07 -15.49 -17.60
CA ASP A 329 6.63 -16.83 -17.22
C ASP A 329 5.68 -16.73 -16.02
N PRO A 330 4.37 -17.03 -16.19
CA PRO A 330 3.41 -16.92 -15.10
C PRO A 330 3.71 -17.87 -13.93
N THR A 331 4.50 -18.94 -14.14
CA THR A 331 4.85 -19.90 -13.08
C THR A 331 5.87 -19.35 -12.08
N THR A 332 6.65 -18.35 -12.49
CA THR A 332 7.68 -17.69 -11.66
C THR A 332 7.31 -16.26 -11.28
N TYR A 333 6.24 -15.71 -11.88
CA TYR A 333 5.77 -14.36 -11.62
C TYR A 333 5.22 -14.25 -10.18
N VAL A 334 5.75 -13.30 -9.41
CA VAL A 334 5.33 -13.04 -8.03
C VAL A 334 4.42 -11.82 -7.98
N TYR A 335 3.22 -11.97 -7.43
CA TYR A 335 2.37 -10.84 -7.08
C TYR A 335 1.74 -11.07 -5.71
N LYS A 336 2.18 -10.28 -4.74
CA LYS A 336 1.80 -10.41 -3.32
C LYS A 336 1.33 -9.08 -2.76
N LEU A 337 0.29 -9.15 -1.93
CA LEU A 337 -0.10 -8.05 -1.04
C LEU A 337 0.15 -8.50 0.39
N THR A 338 1.01 -7.77 1.10
CA THR A 338 1.33 -8.06 2.51
C THR A 338 0.91 -6.90 3.38
N ASP A 339 0.13 -7.20 4.41
CA ASP A 339 -0.37 -6.22 5.35
C ASP A 339 0.33 -6.35 6.69
N TYR A 340 0.78 -5.23 7.24
CA TYR A 340 1.52 -5.14 8.50
C TYR A 340 0.73 -4.29 9.51
N PRO A 341 -0.13 -4.91 10.33
CA PRO A 341 -0.80 -4.23 11.42
C PRO A 341 0.22 -3.70 12.44
N GLY A 342 0.17 -2.40 12.71
CA GLY A 342 0.99 -1.77 13.75
C GLY A 342 0.45 -2.03 15.16
N ALA A 343 1.29 -1.79 16.17
CA ALA A 343 0.92 -1.94 17.57
C ALA A 343 -0.34 -1.12 17.94
N GLY A 344 -1.19 -1.69 18.80
CA GLY A 344 -2.44 -1.06 19.22
C GLY A 344 -3.67 -1.46 18.41
N GLN A 345 -3.57 -2.50 17.57
CA GLN A 345 -4.73 -3.15 16.95
C GLN A 345 -4.52 -4.66 16.84
N THR A 346 -5.62 -5.37 16.61
CA THR A 346 -5.63 -6.79 16.28
C THR A 346 -6.54 -7.01 15.07
N VAL A 347 -6.02 -7.62 14.01
CA VAL A 347 -6.80 -7.98 12.81
C VAL A 347 -7.51 -9.32 13.04
N TYR A 348 -8.76 -9.40 12.56
CA TYR A 348 -9.59 -10.61 12.61
C TYR A 348 -10.05 -10.95 11.19
N LEU A 349 -9.36 -11.88 10.51
CA LEU A 349 -9.72 -12.21 9.14
C LEU A 349 -11.05 -12.97 9.05
N ASP A 350 -11.43 -13.78 10.04
CA ASP A 350 -12.77 -14.42 10.05
C ASP A 350 -13.92 -13.49 10.49
N GLY A 351 -13.61 -12.20 10.68
CA GLY A 351 -14.55 -11.22 11.20
C GLY A 351 -14.70 -11.29 12.71
N ILE A 352 -15.52 -10.39 13.25
CA ILE A 352 -15.80 -10.30 14.69
C ILE A 352 -17.28 -10.59 14.91
N LYS A 353 -17.57 -11.54 15.80
CA LYS A 353 -18.93 -11.95 16.16
C LYS A 353 -19.21 -11.70 17.63
N ASP A 354 -20.45 -11.40 17.96
CA ASP A 354 -20.94 -11.35 19.33
C ASP A 354 -21.05 -12.76 19.93
N ALA A 355 -21.40 -12.85 21.23
CA ALA A 355 -21.59 -14.13 21.93
C ALA A 355 -22.70 -15.02 21.32
N ASN A 356 -23.57 -14.43 20.50
CA ASN A 356 -24.69 -15.10 19.84
C ASN A 356 -24.35 -15.50 18.39
N GLY A 357 -23.13 -15.18 17.92
CA GLY A 357 -22.64 -15.50 16.59
C GLY A 357 -23.00 -14.49 15.49
N HIS A 358 -23.61 -13.34 15.83
CA HIS A 358 -23.90 -12.27 14.87
C HIS A 358 -22.68 -11.39 14.63
N THR A 359 -22.52 -10.90 13.40
CA THR A 359 -21.49 -9.91 13.06
C THR A 359 -21.69 -8.64 13.90
N VAL A 360 -20.62 -8.12 14.48
CA VAL A 360 -20.68 -6.86 15.24
C VAL A 360 -20.67 -5.64 14.33
N ALA A 361 -21.27 -4.54 14.80
CA ALA A 361 -21.21 -3.25 14.11
C ALA A 361 -19.83 -2.58 14.23
N ASN A 362 -19.46 -1.77 13.23
CA ASN A 362 -18.43 -0.75 13.38
C ASN A 362 -18.97 0.43 14.21
N SER A 363 -18.09 1.17 14.90
CA SER A 363 -18.54 2.15 15.89
C SER A 363 -18.77 3.56 15.36
N GLU A 364 -18.29 3.90 14.15
CA GLU A 364 -18.48 5.26 13.60
C GLU A 364 -19.90 5.45 13.04
N ASP A 365 -20.42 4.46 12.32
CA ASP A 365 -21.73 4.53 11.63
C ASP A 365 -22.74 3.47 12.09
N GLY A 366 -22.36 2.57 13.01
CA GLY A 366 -23.24 1.51 13.49
C GLY A 366 -23.61 0.48 12.42
N SER A 367 -22.82 0.37 11.35
CA SER A 367 -23.05 -0.60 10.28
C SER A 367 -22.52 -1.98 10.68
N ASP A 368 -23.32 -3.05 10.51
CA ASP A 368 -22.98 -4.45 10.82
C ASP A 368 -21.93 -5.03 9.84
N ASN A 369 -20.74 -4.43 9.83
CA ASN A 369 -19.73 -4.66 8.82
C ASN A 369 -18.41 -5.18 9.40
N ALA A 370 -18.42 -5.84 10.55
CA ALA A 370 -17.27 -6.62 11.03
C ALA A 370 -17.18 -8.04 10.43
N ALA A 371 -17.71 -8.22 9.21
CA ALA A 371 -17.69 -9.50 8.52
C ALA A 371 -16.26 -9.98 8.22
N ALA A 372 -16.15 -11.26 7.86
CA ALA A 372 -14.91 -11.86 7.41
C ALA A 372 -14.30 -11.09 6.24
N TYR A 373 -12.99 -11.24 6.08
CA TYR A 373 -12.25 -10.67 4.98
C TYR A 373 -12.84 -11.12 3.63
N ASP A 374 -12.74 -10.25 2.65
CA ASP A 374 -13.27 -10.47 1.32
C ASP A 374 -12.29 -9.93 0.27
N VAL A 375 -12.14 -10.68 -0.82
CA VAL A 375 -11.19 -10.39 -1.90
C VAL A 375 -11.94 -10.43 -3.22
N LYS A 376 -12.06 -9.27 -3.86
CA LYS A 376 -12.87 -9.10 -5.05
C LYS A 376 -12.11 -8.35 -6.13
N VAL A 377 -12.37 -8.69 -7.38
CA VAL A 377 -11.82 -8.00 -8.56
C VAL A 377 -12.92 -7.14 -9.18
N TYR A 378 -12.59 -5.91 -9.52
CA TYR A 378 -13.50 -4.92 -10.08
C TYR A 378 -12.92 -4.31 -11.36
N ASP A 379 -13.81 -3.89 -12.26
CA ASP A 379 -13.43 -2.96 -13.32
C ASP A 379 -13.27 -1.55 -12.76
N THR A 380 -12.50 -0.71 -13.45
CA THR A 380 -12.24 0.67 -13.05
C THR A 380 -12.44 1.64 -14.19
N ASN A 381 -12.97 2.81 -13.86
CA ASN A 381 -13.02 3.95 -14.76
C ASN A 381 -11.62 4.50 -15.02
N ALA A 382 -11.48 5.37 -16.03
CA ALA A 382 -10.20 5.99 -16.37
C ALA A 382 -9.61 6.85 -15.23
N ASP A 383 -10.44 7.29 -14.27
CA ASP A 383 -10.02 8.03 -13.08
C ASP A 383 -9.61 7.14 -11.90
N GLY A 384 -9.64 5.80 -12.07
CA GLY A 384 -9.30 4.82 -11.03
C GLY A 384 -10.42 4.49 -10.06
N SER A 385 -11.59 5.13 -10.17
CA SER A 385 -12.77 4.74 -9.40
C SER A 385 -13.30 3.38 -9.85
N LEU A 386 -13.89 2.61 -8.92
CA LEU A 386 -14.52 1.34 -9.26
C LEU A 386 -15.70 1.61 -10.18
N LYS A 387 -15.77 0.89 -11.30
CA LYS A 387 -16.81 1.05 -12.30
C LYS A 387 -18.06 0.31 -11.89
N ASP A 388 -19.18 1.03 -11.84
CA ASP A 388 -20.49 0.43 -11.65
C ASP A 388 -21.04 -0.04 -13.00
N GLU A 389 -21.04 -1.36 -13.22
CA GLU A 389 -21.50 -1.95 -14.48
C GLU A 389 -23.03 -2.09 -14.58
N ASP A 390 -23.75 -1.99 -13.46
CA ASP A 390 -25.22 -2.01 -13.42
C ASP A 390 -25.76 -1.01 -12.36
N PRO A 391 -26.07 0.23 -12.75
CA PRO A 391 -26.53 1.27 -11.84
C PRO A 391 -27.93 0.98 -11.25
N ASN A 392 -28.58 -0.13 -11.62
CA ASN A 392 -29.84 -0.57 -11.03
C ASN A 392 -29.64 -1.51 -9.83
N THR A 393 -28.39 -1.86 -9.49
CA THR A 393 -28.04 -2.62 -8.29
C THR A 393 -27.48 -1.70 -7.22
N ASP A 394 -27.70 -2.05 -5.95
CA ASP A 394 -27.10 -1.30 -4.84
C ASP A 394 -25.59 -1.60 -4.77
N GLY A 395 -24.78 -0.61 -5.13
CA GLY A 395 -23.33 -0.65 -5.04
C GLY A 395 -22.62 -1.29 -6.23
N VAL A 396 -21.30 -1.05 -6.31
CA VAL A 396 -20.45 -1.52 -7.40
C VAL A 396 -20.30 -3.04 -7.35
N GLN A 397 -20.61 -3.71 -8.46
CA GLN A 397 -20.52 -5.18 -8.58
C GLN A 397 -19.12 -5.67 -8.94
N PRO A 398 -18.63 -6.76 -8.31
CA PRO A 398 -17.33 -7.35 -8.65
C PRO A 398 -17.42 -8.19 -9.93
N LEU A 399 -16.35 -8.18 -10.71
CA LEU A 399 -16.12 -9.09 -11.84
C LEU A 399 -15.90 -10.53 -11.36
N LYS A 400 -15.19 -10.70 -10.23
CA LYS A 400 -14.89 -12.01 -9.64
C LYS A 400 -14.65 -11.87 -8.13
N THR A 401 -15.27 -12.73 -7.34
CA THR A 401 -14.88 -12.97 -5.95
C THR A 401 -13.81 -14.05 -5.92
N LEU A 402 -12.70 -13.80 -5.24
CA LEU A 402 -11.55 -14.70 -5.17
C LEU A 402 -11.60 -15.53 -3.88
N ALA A 403 -11.21 -16.79 -3.97
CA ALA A 403 -11.19 -17.71 -2.84
C ALA A 403 -9.76 -18.13 -2.46
N ALA A 404 -9.45 -18.11 -1.17
CA ALA A 404 -8.19 -18.64 -0.65
C ALA A 404 -8.03 -20.13 -0.96
N GLY A 405 -6.80 -20.56 -1.24
CA GLY A 405 -6.44 -21.91 -1.69
C GLY A 405 -6.73 -22.18 -3.18
N THR A 406 -7.65 -21.44 -3.80
CA THR A 406 -8.01 -21.58 -5.22
C THR A 406 -7.36 -20.49 -6.08
N ASP A 407 -7.67 -19.23 -5.78
CA ASP A 407 -7.19 -18.08 -6.55
C ASP A 407 -5.96 -17.42 -5.92
N PHE A 408 -5.80 -17.50 -4.61
CA PHE A 408 -4.63 -16.99 -3.90
C PHE A 408 -4.30 -17.87 -2.70
N ASP A 409 -3.06 -17.82 -2.24
CA ASP A 409 -2.65 -18.41 -0.96
C ASP A 409 -2.63 -17.34 0.12
N LEU A 410 -3.26 -17.63 1.26
CA LEU A 410 -3.23 -16.80 2.46
C LEU A 410 -2.18 -17.36 3.42
N THR A 411 -1.24 -16.52 3.83
CA THR A 411 -0.29 -16.84 4.90
C THR A 411 -0.38 -15.78 5.98
N THR A 412 -0.22 -16.19 7.23
CA THR A 412 -0.28 -15.31 8.40
C THR A 412 0.87 -15.62 9.33
N THR A 413 1.29 -14.63 10.09
CA THR A 413 2.13 -14.83 11.28
C THR A 413 1.22 -14.69 12.49
N SER A 414 0.64 -15.79 12.97
CA SER A 414 -0.25 -15.77 14.13
C SER A 414 0.53 -15.51 15.42
N THR A 415 -0.12 -14.88 16.40
CA THR A 415 0.34 -14.88 17.79
C THR A 415 -0.29 -16.07 18.52
N ASP A 416 0.51 -16.84 19.25
CA ASP A 416 0.12 -18.02 20.07
C ASP A 416 -0.84 -17.70 21.25
N ASP A 417 -1.55 -16.58 21.24
CA ASP A 417 -2.32 -16.11 22.39
C ASP A 417 -3.80 -16.59 22.36
N ALA A 418 -4.00 -17.64 23.16
CA ALA A 418 -5.23 -18.08 23.85
C ALA A 418 -6.36 -18.76 23.05
N ALA A 419 -6.34 -20.10 23.12
CA ALA A 419 -7.39 -21.06 22.75
C ALA A 419 -8.78 -20.60 23.15
N THR A 420 -9.44 -19.86 22.25
CA THR A 420 -10.85 -19.54 22.36
C THR A 420 -11.62 -20.54 21.49
N ALA A 421 -12.43 -21.39 22.13
CA ALA A 421 -13.15 -22.46 21.44
C ALA A 421 -14.01 -21.90 20.29
N GLY A 422 -13.76 -22.34 19.06
CA GLY A 422 -14.49 -21.92 17.86
C GLY A 422 -13.89 -20.74 17.08
N VAL A 423 -12.69 -20.26 17.47
CA VAL A 423 -11.96 -19.20 16.78
C VAL A 423 -10.69 -19.78 16.13
N ASP A 424 -10.48 -19.50 14.84
CA ASP A 424 -9.26 -19.89 14.14
C ASP A 424 -8.15 -18.86 14.44
N GLU A 425 -7.29 -19.18 15.41
CA GLU A 425 -6.18 -18.32 15.84
C GLU A 425 -5.19 -18.00 14.72
N SER A 426 -5.11 -18.85 13.69
CA SER A 426 -4.25 -18.58 12.53
C SER A 426 -4.70 -17.34 11.75
N LYS A 427 -5.91 -16.85 11.99
CA LYS A 427 -6.51 -15.68 11.33
C LYS A 427 -6.64 -14.46 12.23
N ILE A 428 -5.99 -14.49 13.38
CA ILE A 428 -5.86 -13.37 14.31
C ILE A 428 -4.42 -12.87 14.24
N ILE A 429 -4.25 -11.59 13.92
CA ILE A 429 -2.94 -10.96 13.77
C ILE A 429 -2.87 -9.76 14.72
N ALA A 430 -2.20 -9.94 15.86
CA ALA A 430 -1.90 -8.84 16.77
C ALA A 430 -0.81 -7.95 16.16
N GLY A 431 -1.08 -6.65 16.05
CA GLY A 431 -0.14 -5.72 15.45
C GLY A 431 1.07 -5.41 16.34
N VAL A 432 2.21 -5.14 15.71
CA VAL A 432 3.50 -4.89 16.36
C VAL A 432 4.23 -3.69 15.74
N THR A 433 5.27 -3.19 16.39
CA THR A 433 5.98 -1.98 15.91
C THR A 433 7.00 -2.25 14.82
N ASP A 434 7.49 -3.48 14.68
CA ASP A 434 8.63 -3.86 13.83
C ASP A 434 8.23 -4.65 12.56
N LYS A 435 6.94 -4.64 12.21
CA LYS A 435 6.37 -5.36 11.05
C LYS A 435 6.62 -6.89 11.06
N THR A 436 6.98 -7.47 12.21
CA THR A 436 7.17 -8.93 12.31
C THR A 436 5.87 -9.72 12.25
N THR A 437 4.73 -9.09 12.53
CA THR A 437 3.40 -9.67 12.32
C THR A 437 2.74 -9.12 11.05
N ASN A 438 2.16 -10.02 10.24
CA ASN A 438 1.52 -9.72 8.98
C ASN A 438 0.56 -10.83 8.52
N PHE A 439 -0.23 -10.50 7.49
CA PHE A 439 -0.81 -11.50 6.60
C PHE A 439 -0.45 -11.18 5.15
N THR A 440 -0.27 -12.21 4.33
CA THR A 440 0.09 -12.09 2.91
C THR A 440 -0.91 -12.84 2.05
N LEU A 441 -1.42 -12.17 1.01
CA LEU A 441 -2.17 -12.75 -0.08
C LEU A 441 -1.25 -12.92 -1.28
N ASP A 442 -0.97 -14.17 -1.65
CA ASP A 442 -0.16 -14.53 -2.82
C ASP A 442 -1.06 -14.95 -3.98
N PHE A 443 -1.14 -14.10 -5.02
CA PHE A 443 -2.02 -14.28 -6.16
C PHE A 443 -1.39 -15.09 -7.30
N SER A 444 -0.28 -15.79 -7.07
CA SER A 444 0.39 -16.61 -8.09
C SER A 444 -0.56 -17.63 -8.74
N LYS A 445 -1.47 -18.22 -7.97
CA LYS A 445 -2.50 -19.16 -8.49
C LYS A 445 -3.46 -18.48 -9.47
N LEU A 446 -3.94 -17.29 -9.15
CA LEU A 446 -4.81 -16.50 -10.04
C LEU A 446 -4.06 -16.18 -11.34
N ILE A 447 -2.82 -15.72 -11.26
CA ILE A 447 -1.99 -15.37 -12.42
C ILE A 447 -1.76 -16.58 -13.35
N GLN A 448 -1.56 -17.77 -12.77
CA GLN A 448 -1.39 -19.02 -13.51
C GLN A 448 -2.70 -19.60 -14.05
N SER A 449 -3.85 -19.06 -13.62
CA SER A 449 -5.15 -19.54 -14.08
C SER A 449 -5.41 -19.21 -15.54
N ALA A 450 -6.15 -20.08 -16.23
CA ALA A 450 -6.53 -19.85 -17.62
C ALA A 450 -7.41 -18.59 -17.79
N ASP A 451 -8.19 -18.24 -16.77
CA ASP A 451 -9.12 -17.12 -16.80
C ASP A 451 -8.40 -15.77 -16.81
N TYR A 452 -7.25 -15.67 -16.14
CA TYR A 452 -6.50 -14.42 -15.99
C TYR A 452 -6.22 -13.71 -17.31
N ASN A 453 -5.89 -14.49 -18.35
CA ASN A 453 -5.56 -13.99 -19.67
C ASN A 453 -6.70 -14.13 -20.69
N LYS A 454 -7.61 -15.12 -20.53
CA LYS A 454 -8.73 -15.33 -21.46
C LYS A 454 -9.87 -14.33 -21.24
N THR A 455 -10.21 -14.08 -19.97
CA THR A 455 -11.11 -13.01 -19.55
C THR A 455 -10.22 -12.01 -18.81
N PRO A 456 -9.61 -11.05 -19.53
CA PRO A 456 -8.44 -10.33 -19.02
C PRO A 456 -8.73 -9.67 -17.67
N LEU A 457 -8.16 -10.27 -16.61
CA LEU A 457 -8.22 -9.77 -15.24
C LEU A 457 -7.04 -8.83 -14.95
N TRP A 458 -5.96 -8.91 -15.72
CA TRP A 458 -4.88 -7.93 -15.67
C TRP A 458 -5.42 -6.52 -15.97
N GLY A 459 -4.83 -5.50 -15.33
CA GLY A 459 -5.32 -4.12 -15.39
C GLY A 459 -6.61 -3.87 -14.60
N LYS A 460 -7.29 -4.90 -14.09
CA LYS A 460 -8.43 -4.75 -13.17
C LYS A 460 -7.95 -4.54 -11.74
N THR A 461 -8.82 -4.00 -10.88
CA THR A 461 -8.46 -3.70 -9.50
C THR A 461 -8.88 -4.82 -8.57
N VAL A 462 -7.92 -5.41 -7.85
CA VAL A 462 -8.22 -6.26 -6.69
C VAL A 462 -8.43 -5.40 -5.46
N VAL A 463 -9.53 -5.66 -4.76
CA VAL A 463 -9.94 -4.99 -3.52
C VAL A 463 -9.99 -6.03 -2.42
N VAL A 464 -9.25 -5.79 -1.34
CA VAL A 464 -9.25 -6.62 -0.14
C VAL A 464 -9.86 -5.82 0.99
N THR A 465 -10.88 -6.35 1.65
CA THR A 465 -11.44 -5.74 2.87
C THR A 465 -11.26 -6.68 4.05
N TYR A 466 -10.95 -6.13 5.22
CA TYR A 466 -10.79 -6.89 6.46
C TYR A 466 -11.00 -5.97 7.67
N VAL A 467 -11.20 -6.57 8.85
CA VAL A 467 -11.51 -5.81 10.06
C VAL A 467 -10.43 -5.95 11.13
N ALA A 468 -10.30 -4.92 11.95
CA ALA A 468 -9.43 -4.88 13.10
C ALA A 468 -10.14 -4.29 14.32
N LYS A 469 -9.79 -4.79 15.51
CA LYS A 469 -10.18 -4.18 16.78
C LYS A 469 -9.03 -3.35 17.31
N ILE A 470 -9.30 -2.13 17.72
CA ILE A 470 -8.33 -1.24 18.35
C ILE A 470 -8.09 -1.71 19.79
N THR A 471 -6.84 -1.99 20.11
CA THR A 471 -6.38 -2.45 21.43
C THR A 471 -5.46 -1.44 22.11
N GLY A 472 -4.97 -0.46 21.35
CA GLY A 472 -4.17 0.65 21.84
C GLY A 472 -4.96 1.53 22.79
N VAL A 473 -4.25 2.25 23.64
CA VAL A 473 -4.83 3.07 24.73
C VAL A 473 -4.43 4.54 24.64
N GLN A 474 -3.50 4.86 23.73
CA GLN A 474 -3.02 6.22 23.45
C GLN A 474 -2.12 6.19 22.21
N GLY A 475 -1.98 7.32 21.55
CA GLY A 475 -1.03 7.54 20.46
C GLY A 475 -1.47 6.88 19.16
N ASP A 476 -0.47 6.71 18.29
CA ASP A 476 -0.69 6.29 16.91
C ASP A 476 -0.80 4.76 16.79
N VAL A 477 -1.75 4.31 15.98
CA VAL A 477 -1.99 2.93 15.58
C VAL A 477 -1.82 2.85 14.07
N PRO A 478 -0.57 2.67 13.57
CA PRO A 478 -0.30 2.62 12.15
C PRO A 478 -0.71 1.27 11.56
N ASN A 479 -0.95 1.21 10.26
CA ASN A 479 -1.22 -0.02 9.55
C ASN A 479 -0.71 0.11 8.11
N THR A 480 0.31 -0.66 7.73
CA THR A 480 0.99 -0.56 6.43
C THR A 480 0.57 -1.70 5.52
N VAL A 481 0.51 -1.46 4.21
CA VAL A 481 0.44 -2.50 3.19
C VAL A 481 1.61 -2.35 2.24
N GLU A 482 2.19 -3.47 1.81
CA GLU A 482 3.19 -3.56 0.76
C GLU A 482 2.59 -4.32 -0.43
N VAL A 483 2.76 -3.78 -1.64
CA VAL A 483 2.65 -4.57 -2.87
C VAL A 483 4.03 -5.04 -3.27
N ASN A 484 4.16 -6.34 -3.56
CA ASN A 484 5.33 -6.90 -4.24
C ASN A 484 4.88 -7.39 -5.61
N ASP A 485 5.26 -6.63 -6.64
CA ASP A 485 5.03 -6.99 -8.04
C ASP A 485 6.37 -7.32 -8.69
N ASN A 486 6.54 -8.61 -8.98
CA ASN A 486 7.73 -9.20 -9.58
C ASN A 486 9.05 -8.73 -8.93
N ASN A 487 9.11 -8.80 -7.59
CA ASN A 487 10.26 -8.43 -6.73
C ASN A 487 10.50 -6.93 -6.55
N THR A 488 9.62 -6.08 -7.07
CA THR A 488 9.64 -4.64 -6.80
C THR A 488 8.54 -4.31 -5.79
N LYS A 489 8.89 -3.50 -4.78
CA LYS A 489 8.03 -3.23 -3.63
C LYS A 489 7.70 -1.75 -3.50
N ALA A 490 6.47 -1.43 -3.08
CA ALA A 490 6.06 -0.11 -2.61
C ALA A 490 5.02 -0.24 -1.51
N GLU A 491 4.93 0.77 -0.66
CA GLU A 491 4.06 0.79 0.50
C GLU A 491 2.99 1.88 0.44
N HIS A 492 1.90 1.63 1.16
CA HIS A 492 0.92 2.64 1.57
C HIS A 492 0.48 2.35 3.01
N GLY A 493 -0.08 3.33 3.72
CA GLY A 493 -0.48 3.12 5.10
C GLY A 493 -1.61 4.00 5.56
N THR A 494 -2.18 3.60 6.69
CA THR A 494 -3.12 4.39 7.48
C THR A 494 -2.56 4.53 8.89
N LYS A 495 -2.98 5.56 9.60
CA LYS A 495 -2.67 5.76 11.01
C LYS A 495 -3.88 6.31 11.73
N LEU A 496 -4.34 5.54 12.71
CA LEU A 496 -5.39 5.99 13.61
C LEU A 496 -4.73 6.58 14.86
N THR A 497 -5.40 7.51 15.53
CA THR A 497 -4.86 8.16 16.74
C THR A 497 -5.82 7.98 17.90
N LEU A 498 -5.29 7.68 19.08
CA LEU A 498 -6.04 7.66 20.34
C LEU A 498 -5.53 8.73 21.29
N GLY A 499 -6.47 9.44 21.88
CA GLY A 499 -6.25 10.42 22.93
C GLY A 499 -6.19 9.83 24.33
N ARG A 500 -5.54 10.60 25.19
CA ARG A 500 -5.52 10.42 26.63
C ARG A 500 -5.48 11.78 27.29
N PHE A 501 -6.10 11.92 28.45
CA PHE A 501 -5.85 13.04 29.32
C PHE A 501 -5.74 12.62 30.78
N MET A 502 -5.11 13.49 31.56
CA MET A 502 -4.92 13.33 32.99
C MET A 502 -5.25 14.64 33.68
N PHE A 503 -5.76 14.55 34.90
CA PHE A 503 -5.93 15.70 35.78
C PHE A 503 -5.62 15.33 37.21
N THR A 504 -5.35 16.34 38.02
CA THR A 504 -4.98 16.16 39.43
C THR A 504 -6.10 16.65 40.32
N LYS A 505 -6.60 15.78 41.19
CA LYS A 505 -7.45 16.15 42.31
C LYS A 505 -6.64 16.84 43.39
N THR A 506 -7.20 17.93 43.90
CA THR A 506 -6.63 18.67 45.02
C THR A 506 -7.68 18.98 46.07
N ASP A 507 -7.23 19.32 47.27
CA ASP A 507 -8.05 20.04 48.25
C ASP A 507 -8.35 21.47 47.78
N ALA A 508 -9.09 22.22 48.62
CA ALA A 508 -9.47 23.61 48.34
C ALA A 508 -8.24 24.55 48.18
N GLN A 509 -7.13 24.21 48.84
CA GLN A 509 -5.86 24.95 48.83
C GLN A 509 -4.98 24.59 47.63
N GLY A 510 -5.33 23.56 46.86
CA GLY A 510 -4.57 23.12 45.69
C GLY A 510 -3.49 22.08 45.98
N LEU A 511 -3.52 21.45 47.15
CA LEU A 511 -2.61 20.36 47.53
C LEU A 511 -3.20 19.00 47.17
N SER A 512 -2.33 18.06 46.77
CA SER A 512 -2.72 16.69 46.43
C SER A 512 -2.06 15.70 47.39
N ASN A 513 -2.69 15.53 48.55
CA ASN A 513 -2.27 14.60 49.59
C ASN A 513 -2.99 13.25 49.45
N ALA A 514 -2.58 12.23 50.20
CA ALA A 514 -3.15 10.89 50.09
C ALA A 514 -4.66 10.81 50.38
N ASP A 515 -5.22 11.76 51.13
CA ASP A 515 -6.65 11.83 51.46
C ASP A 515 -7.53 12.25 50.27
N ILE A 516 -6.94 12.67 49.14
CA ILE A 516 -7.66 13.01 47.92
C ILE A 516 -7.84 11.81 46.96
N ASN A 517 -7.23 10.66 47.26
CA ASN A 517 -7.40 9.43 46.48
C ASN A 517 -8.77 8.79 46.76
N GLY A 518 -9.25 7.98 45.81
CA GLY A 518 -10.53 7.27 45.90
C GLY A 518 -11.75 8.10 45.52
N ALA A 519 -11.58 9.30 44.97
CA ALA A 519 -12.64 9.95 44.19
C ALA A 519 -12.87 9.20 42.88
N THR A 520 -14.12 8.97 42.52
CA THR A 520 -14.52 8.29 41.27
C THR A 520 -15.10 9.29 40.28
N PHE A 521 -14.62 9.18 39.04
CA PHE A 521 -15.08 10.00 37.92
C PHE A 521 -15.66 9.13 36.83
N TYR A 522 -16.77 9.61 36.27
CA TYR A 522 -17.42 9.08 35.09
C TYR A 522 -17.17 10.01 33.90
N ILE A 523 -16.93 9.46 32.71
CA ILE A 523 -16.78 10.21 31.46
C ILE A 523 -17.80 9.76 30.41
N GLU A 524 -18.43 10.70 29.73
CA GLU A 524 -19.30 10.42 28.59
C GLU A 524 -19.04 11.40 27.45
N PRO A 525 -19.27 11.00 26.19
CA PRO A 525 -19.28 11.94 25.07
C PRO A 525 -20.32 13.04 25.33
N ASP A 526 -19.95 14.29 25.12
CA ASP A 526 -20.90 15.40 25.15
C ASP A 526 -21.94 15.22 24.03
N ALA A 527 -23.16 15.71 24.25
CA ALA A 527 -24.25 15.60 23.27
C ALA A 527 -23.92 16.22 21.91
N SER A 528 -22.95 17.15 21.86
CA SER A 528 -22.45 17.75 20.62
C SER A 528 -21.54 16.84 19.79
N VAL A 529 -21.03 15.73 20.33
CA VAL A 529 -20.20 14.78 19.59
C VAL A 529 -21.07 14.00 18.60
N THR A 530 -20.81 14.20 17.31
CA THR A 530 -21.37 13.42 16.20
C THR A 530 -20.31 12.44 15.70
N GLY A 531 -20.63 11.16 15.58
CA GLY A 531 -19.66 10.11 15.20
C GLY A 531 -19.17 9.29 16.41
N ASN A 532 -17.86 9.31 16.66
CA ASN A 532 -17.16 8.39 17.56
C ASN A 532 -17.50 8.57 19.05
N LYS A 533 -18.64 7.99 19.46
CA LYS A 533 -19.17 8.04 20.83
C LYS A 533 -18.64 6.94 21.73
N ALA A 534 -17.69 6.14 21.27
CA ALA A 534 -17.23 4.97 21.99
C ALA A 534 -16.44 5.37 23.24
N VAL A 535 -17.10 5.33 24.39
CA VAL A 535 -16.48 5.04 25.68
C VAL A 535 -17.26 3.87 26.26
N ALA A 536 -16.62 2.74 26.52
CA ALA A 536 -17.33 1.57 27.01
C ALA A 536 -17.84 1.85 28.45
N LEU A 537 -19.08 1.42 28.72
CA LEU A 537 -19.57 1.35 30.09
C LEU A 537 -18.68 0.40 30.88
N ASN A 538 -17.98 0.91 31.87
CA ASN A 538 -17.44 0.09 32.93
C ASN A 538 -18.61 -0.32 33.81
N ASN A 539 -19.19 -1.45 33.49
CA ASN A 539 -19.80 -2.24 34.52
C ASN A 539 -18.71 -3.29 34.81
N PRO A 540 -17.99 -3.26 35.97
CA PRO A 540 -17.16 -4.37 36.41
C PRO A 540 -17.78 -5.71 36.01
N ASP A 541 -16.99 -6.70 35.62
CA ASP A 541 -17.62 -7.99 35.37
C ASP A 541 -18.01 -8.63 36.72
N TRP A 542 -19.14 -8.25 37.33
CA TRP A 542 -19.64 -8.89 38.56
C TRP A 542 -20.05 -10.34 38.33
N SER A 543 -20.04 -10.84 37.08
CA SER A 543 -20.14 -12.26 36.80
C SER A 543 -18.79 -12.99 36.98
N ASN A 544 -17.67 -12.27 37.05
CA ASN A 544 -16.36 -12.80 37.35
C ASN A 544 -16.25 -13.19 38.83
N GLN A 545 -16.29 -14.49 39.11
CA GLN A 545 -16.22 -15.03 40.46
C GLN A 545 -14.95 -14.67 41.23
N ALA A 546 -13.84 -14.37 40.56
CA ALA A 546 -12.61 -13.94 41.23
C ALA A 546 -12.72 -12.50 41.76
N LEU A 547 -13.44 -11.62 41.05
CA LEU A 547 -13.75 -10.27 41.54
C LEU A 547 -14.76 -10.31 42.67
N VAL A 548 -15.82 -11.11 42.53
CA VAL A 548 -16.82 -11.32 43.60
C VAL A 548 -16.14 -11.83 44.87
N ALA A 549 -15.33 -12.89 44.80
CA ALA A 549 -14.63 -13.42 45.96
C ALA A 549 -13.63 -12.45 46.61
N LYS A 550 -13.14 -11.44 45.87
CA LYS A 550 -12.22 -10.43 46.41
C LYS A 550 -12.96 -9.32 47.16
N TYR A 551 -14.15 -8.92 46.68
CA TYR A 551 -14.84 -7.72 47.16
C TYR A 551 -16.16 -7.98 47.89
N ASP A 552 -16.70 -9.19 47.85
CA ASP A 552 -17.84 -9.63 48.65
C ASP A 552 -17.46 -9.63 50.14
N LYS A 553 -17.69 -8.50 50.82
CA LYS A 553 -17.34 -8.31 52.24
C LYS A 553 -18.40 -8.89 53.18
N ASN A 554 -19.60 -9.14 52.65
CA ASN A 554 -20.76 -9.55 53.43
C ASN A 554 -21.06 -11.07 53.32
N ASN A 555 -20.35 -11.77 52.41
CA ASN A 555 -20.48 -13.17 52.04
C ASN A 555 -21.87 -13.56 51.49
N ASP A 556 -22.54 -12.67 50.75
CA ASP A 556 -23.82 -12.93 50.10
C ASP A 556 -23.68 -13.55 48.69
N GLY A 557 -22.45 -13.72 48.22
CA GLY A 557 -22.14 -14.25 46.90
C GLY A 557 -22.25 -13.21 45.78
N GLN A 558 -22.33 -11.92 46.12
CA GLN A 558 -22.35 -10.79 45.20
C GLN A 558 -21.30 -9.76 45.63
N ALA A 559 -20.87 -8.92 44.70
CA ALA A 559 -20.06 -7.74 45.02
C ALA A 559 -20.79 -6.51 44.48
N SER A 560 -20.72 -5.37 45.17
CA SER A 560 -21.23 -4.08 44.71
C SER A 560 -20.15 -3.00 44.69
N ASP A 561 -20.42 -1.86 44.04
CA ASP A 561 -19.51 -0.71 44.05
C ASP A 561 -19.21 -0.22 45.48
N GLU A 562 -20.23 -0.24 46.35
CA GLU A 562 -20.09 0.20 47.74
C GLU A 562 -19.11 -0.66 48.55
N GLU A 563 -18.88 -1.91 48.11
CA GLU A 563 -17.95 -2.83 48.76
C GLU A 563 -16.52 -2.67 48.25
N ILE A 564 -16.30 -1.95 47.15
CA ILE A 564 -14.97 -1.69 46.58
C ILE A 564 -14.24 -0.63 47.41
N ASN A 565 -12.94 -0.88 47.66
CA ASN A 565 -12.07 0.11 48.26
C ASN A 565 -11.33 0.89 47.16
N HIS A 566 -11.93 1.96 46.66
CA HIS A 566 -11.38 2.80 45.58
C HIS A 566 -10.01 3.44 45.86
N VAL A 567 -9.54 3.40 47.12
CA VAL A 567 -8.18 3.85 47.46
C VAL A 567 -7.17 2.70 47.34
N ALA A 568 -7.52 1.52 47.86
CA ALA A 568 -6.62 0.36 47.83
C ALA A 568 -6.66 -0.36 46.47
N ASP A 569 -7.80 -0.31 45.78
CA ASP A 569 -8.10 -0.97 44.53
C ASP A 569 -8.78 0.02 43.56
N PRO A 570 -8.08 1.08 43.14
CA PRO A 570 -8.66 2.11 42.28
C PRO A 570 -9.08 1.56 40.92
N TRP A 571 -10.24 2.00 40.42
CA TRP A 571 -10.62 1.78 39.04
C TRP A 571 -9.67 2.49 38.09
N THR A 572 -9.09 1.68 37.23
CA THR A 572 -8.23 2.11 36.14
C THR A 572 -8.49 1.17 34.97
N GLY A 573 -8.60 1.73 33.76
CA GLY A 573 -8.77 0.93 32.56
C GLY A 573 -8.71 1.82 31.33
N ALA A 574 -8.36 1.22 30.20
CA ALA A 574 -8.36 1.89 28.92
C ALA A 574 -9.67 1.63 28.18
N GLY A 575 -10.22 2.65 27.52
CA GLY A 575 -11.50 2.55 26.81
C GLY A 575 -12.72 2.42 27.71
N ILE A 576 -12.56 2.58 29.03
CA ILE A 576 -13.66 2.54 30.00
C ILE A 576 -14.07 3.94 30.45
N ASN A 577 -15.32 4.10 30.86
CA ASN A 577 -15.88 5.38 31.24
C ASN A 577 -15.74 5.75 32.73
N GLU A 578 -15.04 4.96 33.54
CA GLU A 578 -14.83 5.27 34.96
C GLU A 578 -13.35 5.21 35.36
N SER A 579 -12.91 6.16 36.19
CA SER A 579 -11.56 6.14 36.75
C SER A 579 -11.52 6.77 38.14
N ASP A 580 -10.76 6.12 39.03
CA ASP A 580 -10.48 6.63 40.36
C ASP A 580 -9.19 7.45 40.42
N SER A 581 -9.24 8.49 41.25
CA SER A 581 -8.07 9.23 41.69
C SER A 581 -7.17 8.36 42.57
N ARG A 582 -5.87 8.34 42.26
CA ARG A 582 -4.92 7.42 42.89
C ARG A 582 -3.53 8.03 43.04
N ASP A 583 -2.68 7.34 43.79
CA ASP A 583 -1.23 7.54 43.67
C ASP A 583 -0.75 6.97 42.33
N TYR A 584 -0.32 7.86 41.43
CA TYR A 584 0.29 7.49 40.17
C TYR A 584 1.65 8.17 40.04
N LYS A 585 2.71 7.36 39.85
CA LYS A 585 4.11 7.84 39.77
C LYS A 585 4.52 8.72 40.96
N ARG A 586 4.08 8.37 42.18
CA ARG A 586 4.35 9.10 43.45
C ARG A 586 3.69 10.48 43.49
N GLN A 587 2.52 10.61 42.88
CA GLN A 587 1.67 11.80 42.92
C GLN A 587 0.24 11.35 43.23
N ASN A 588 -0.33 11.86 44.32
CA ASN A 588 -1.71 11.56 44.67
C ASN A 588 -2.69 12.29 43.75
N GLY A 589 -3.96 11.90 43.83
CA GLY A 589 -5.07 12.58 43.18
C GLY A 589 -5.10 12.45 41.67
N ILE A 590 -4.24 11.63 41.05
CA ILE A 590 -4.17 11.54 39.61
C ILE A 590 -5.33 10.69 39.09
N VAL A 591 -6.09 11.26 38.16
CA VAL A 591 -7.14 10.58 37.38
C VAL A 591 -6.67 10.50 35.93
N THR A 592 -6.99 9.42 35.24
CA THR A 592 -6.56 9.19 33.85
C THR A 592 -7.69 8.58 33.06
N PHE A 593 -8.01 9.19 31.90
CA PHE A 593 -8.86 8.59 30.90
C PHE A 593 -8.06 8.44 29.61
N SER A 594 -8.06 7.24 29.03
CA SER A 594 -7.22 6.84 27.91
C SER A 594 -8.01 6.04 26.89
N GLY A 595 -7.63 6.12 25.62
CA GLY A 595 -8.29 5.38 24.56
C GLY A 595 -9.51 6.11 24.03
N LEU A 596 -9.40 7.44 23.88
CA LEU A 596 -10.48 8.32 23.46
C LEU A 596 -10.25 8.77 22.02
N ALA A 597 -11.29 8.72 21.19
CA ALA A 597 -11.28 9.44 19.93
C ALA A 597 -11.24 10.97 20.14
N ASP A 598 -11.09 11.72 19.05
CA ASP A 598 -11.25 13.17 19.11
C ASP A 598 -12.72 13.52 19.40
N GLY A 599 -12.93 14.59 20.17
CA GLY A 599 -14.26 14.97 20.61
C GLY A 599 -14.28 15.71 21.94
N THR A 600 -15.48 16.15 22.33
CA THR A 600 -15.70 16.75 23.64
C THR A 600 -16.39 15.76 24.57
N TYR A 601 -15.86 15.59 25.77
CA TYR A 601 -16.37 14.67 26.76
C TYR A 601 -16.75 15.41 28.04
N THR A 602 -17.85 15.01 28.66
CA THR A 602 -18.26 15.47 29.99
C THR A 602 -17.70 14.52 31.03
N VAL A 603 -16.96 15.06 32.00
CA VAL A 603 -16.41 14.34 33.13
C VAL A 603 -17.16 14.76 34.39
N THR A 604 -17.74 13.80 35.10
CA THR A 604 -18.55 14.01 36.30
C THR A 604 -17.95 13.24 37.47
N GLU A 605 -17.74 13.91 38.60
CA GLU A 605 -17.43 13.23 39.85
C GLU A 605 -18.69 12.56 40.40
N THR A 606 -18.67 11.22 40.50
CA THR A 606 -19.77 10.42 41.02
C THR A 606 -19.59 10.09 42.50
N LYS A 607 -18.34 10.09 42.98
CA LYS A 607 -17.97 9.81 44.38
C LYS A 607 -16.80 10.67 44.79
N ALA A 608 -16.94 11.45 45.85
CA ALA A 608 -15.81 12.20 46.41
C ALA A 608 -14.93 11.31 47.32
N PRO A 609 -13.66 11.69 47.56
CA PRO A 609 -12.82 11.03 48.56
C PRO A 609 -13.43 11.04 49.95
N ALA A 610 -13.05 10.06 50.77
CA ALA A 610 -13.49 9.99 52.15
C ALA A 610 -13.16 11.28 52.93
N GLY A 611 -14.17 11.86 53.59
CA GLY A 611 -14.02 13.09 54.37
C GLY A 611 -14.19 14.40 53.58
N TYR A 612 -14.57 14.32 52.31
CA TYR A 612 -14.95 15.47 51.47
C TYR A 612 -16.47 15.49 51.21
N LEU A 613 -16.99 16.65 50.79
CA LEU A 613 -18.41 16.82 50.45
C LEU A 613 -18.66 16.34 49.00
N GLY A 614 -19.04 15.07 48.81
CA GLY A 614 -19.37 14.50 47.49
C GLY A 614 -20.86 14.57 47.14
N ASP A 615 -21.72 13.96 47.96
CA ASP A 615 -23.15 13.80 47.65
C ASP A 615 -23.92 15.13 47.49
N ALA A 616 -23.39 16.21 48.09
CA ALA A 616 -24.00 17.54 48.04
C ALA A 616 -23.38 18.47 46.98
N ILE A 617 -22.20 18.12 46.46
CA ILE A 617 -21.39 18.97 45.57
C ILE A 617 -20.76 18.08 44.50
N SER A 618 -21.39 18.01 43.33
CA SER A 618 -20.84 17.29 42.17
C SER A 618 -19.99 18.23 41.33
N VAL A 619 -18.73 17.83 41.11
CA VAL A 619 -17.82 18.48 40.17
C VAL A 619 -18.10 17.96 38.77
N GLN A 620 -18.16 18.86 37.79
CA GLN A 620 -18.38 18.54 36.40
C GLN A 620 -17.61 19.50 35.49
N PHE A 621 -16.98 18.96 34.44
CA PHE A 621 -16.29 19.75 33.42
C PHE A 621 -16.29 19.03 32.08
N ASN A 622 -16.17 19.80 31.00
CA ASN A 622 -15.94 19.25 29.67
C ASN A 622 -14.44 19.27 29.36
N VAL A 623 -13.96 18.26 28.63
CA VAL A 623 -12.61 18.20 28.05
C VAL A 623 -12.74 18.01 26.55
N THR A 624 -11.94 18.73 25.77
CA THR A 624 -11.86 18.54 24.31
C THR A 624 -10.55 17.84 23.96
N ILE A 625 -10.67 16.71 23.27
CA ILE A 625 -9.56 15.94 22.68
C ILE A 625 -9.48 16.27 21.20
N GLU A 626 -8.29 16.65 20.73
CA GLU A 626 -7.98 16.84 19.32
C GLU A 626 -6.57 16.35 18.99
N GLY A 627 -6.41 15.61 17.89
CA GLY A 627 -5.16 14.97 17.50
C GLY A 627 -4.59 14.09 18.62
N GLY A 628 -5.46 13.44 19.40
CA GLY A 628 -5.08 12.64 20.56
C GLY A 628 -4.60 13.42 21.79
N LYS A 629 -4.80 14.75 21.84
CA LYS A 629 -4.37 15.61 22.95
C LYS A 629 -5.54 16.32 23.61
N ALA A 630 -5.51 16.48 24.93
CA ALA A 630 -6.43 17.39 25.61
C ALA A 630 -6.04 18.85 25.35
N VAL A 631 -6.86 19.56 24.58
CA VAL A 631 -6.58 20.93 24.13
C VAL A 631 -7.40 21.98 24.89
N SER A 632 -8.50 21.61 25.54
CA SER A 632 -9.27 22.54 26.37
C SER A 632 -10.01 21.83 27.49
N PHE A 633 -10.25 22.56 28.58
CA PHE A 633 -11.10 22.15 29.70
C PHE A 633 -12.09 23.26 30.05
N LYS A 634 -13.36 22.93 30.24
CA LYS A 634 -14.41 23.88 30.58
C LYS A 634 -15.16 23.40 31.82
N GLY A 635 -14.90 24.04 32.96
CA GLY A 635 -15.70 23.84 34.17
C GLY A 635 -17.16 24.22 33.94
N ILE A 636 -18.07 23.29 34.23
CA ILE A 636 -19.53 23.50 34.13
C ILE A 636 -20.26 23.27 35.46
N ASP A 637 -19.51 22.95 36.52
CA ASP A 637 -20.04 22.84 37.87
C ASP A 637 -20.50 24.19 38.44
N LYS A 638 -21.52 24.16 39.29
CA LYS A 638 -22.12 25.37 39.88
C LYS A 638 -21.20 26.10 40.86
N TRP A 639 -20.12 25.45 41.29
CA TRP A 639 -19.31 25.84 42.43
C TRP A 639 -17.94 26.40 42.04
N GLY A 640 -17.54 26.27 40.77
CA GLY A 640 -16.23 26.68 40.26
C GLY A 640 -15.09 25.81 40.79
N LEU A 641 -15.36 24.53 41.06
CA LEU A 641 -14.37 23.56 41.55
C LEU A 641 -13.51 22.99 40.43
N ALA A 642 -14.03 23.01 39.20
CA ALA A 642 -13.28 22.79 37.97
C ALA A 642 -13.04 24.13 37.25
N PRO A 643 -11.78 24.55 37.01
CA PRO A 643 -11.49 25.78 36.29
C PRO A 643 -11.75 25.64 34.78
N THR A 644 -11.85 26.77 34.06
CA THR A 644 -11.84 26.77 32.59
C THR A 644 -10.44 27.10 32.11
N VAL A 645 -9.89 26.28 31.22
CA VAL A 645 -8.62 26.46 30.51
C VAL A 645 -8.91 26.35 29.02
N ASN A 646 -8.79 27.48 28.32
CA ASN A 646 -9.04 27.53 26.88
C ASN A 646 -7.84 26.98 26.10
N GLU A 647 -8.11 26.58 24.86
CA GLU A 647 -7.08 26.18 23.92
C GLU A 647 -6.03 27.27 23.69
N THR A 648 -4.80 26.84 23.48
CA THR A 648 -3.67 27.69 23.11
C THR A 648 -2.91 27.05 21.97
N GLN A 649 -2.18 27.84 21.19
CA GLN A 649 -1.39 27.38 20.07
C GLN A 649 0.10 27.66 20.30
N ASP A 650 0.95 26.79 19.76
CA ASP A 650 2.39 27.03 19.67
C ASP A 650 2.72 28.05 18.57
N ALA A 651 4.02 28.34 18.39
CA ALA A 651 4.48 29.30 17.38
C ALA A 651 4.23 28.83 15.92
N GLN A 652 3.86 27.57 15.73
CA GLN A 652 3.56 26.95 14.45
C GLN A 652 2.05 26.85 14.19
N GLY A 653 1.22 27.27 15.15
CA GLY A 653 -0.25 27.22 15.08
C GLY A 653 -0.85 25.89 15.54
N ASN A 654 -0.06 24.94 16.06
CA ASN A 654 -0.58 23.67 16.56
C ASN A 654 -1.16 23.86 17.97
N LYS A 655 -2.26 23.17 18.26
CA LYS A 655 -2.84 23.19 19.61
C LYS A 655 -1.92 22.52 20.63
N VAL A 656 -1.75 23.17 21.77
CA VAL A 656 -0.88 22.71 22.86
C VAL A 656 -1.68 21.79 23.80
N GLU A 657 -1.08 20.65 24.16
CA GLU A 657 -1.66 19.73 25.14
C GLU A 657 -1.62 20.34 26.55
N ILE A 658 -2.73 20.25 27.28
CA ILE A 658 -2.85 20.68 28.67
C ILE A 658 -2.61 19.47 29.58
N THR A 659 -1.51 19.48 30.33
CA THR A 659 -1.12 18.35 31.19
C THR A 659 -1.24 18.61 32.69
N ASP A 660 -1.51 19.85 33.11
CA ASP A 660 -1.48 20.29 34.51
C ASP A 660 -2.86 20.74 35.05
N TYR A 661 -3.94 20.25 34.44
CA TYR A 661 -5.30 20.57 34.86
C TYR A 661 -5.60 20.05 36.28
N LYS A 662 -6.22 20.91 37.11
CA LYS A 662 -6.49 20.63 38.54
C LYS A 662 -7.95 20.80 38.88
N VAL A 663 -8.47 19.85 39.65
CA VAL A 663 -9.89 19.77 40.04
C VAL A 663 -10.03 19.66 41.56
N LYS A 664 -10.76 20.58 42.17
CA LYS A 664 -10.81 20.75 43.63
C LYS A 664 -11.96 19.98 44.28
N ASN A 665 -11.73 19.42 45.46
CA ASN A 665 -12.80 19.09 46.41
C ASN A 665 -12.67 19.90 47.69
N VAL A 666 -13.80 20.02 48.40
CA VAL A 666 -13.93 20.76 49.65
C VAL A 666 -14.42 19.84 50.76
N LYS A 667 -13.93 20.04 51.99
CA LYS A 667 -14.39 19.35 53.19
C LYS A 667 -15.59 20.03 53.82
N ASN A 668 -15.76 21.34 53.58
CA ASN A 668 -16.84 22.14 54.14
C ASN A 668 -17.32 23.23 53.16
N ILE A 669 -18.58 23.65 53.28
CA ILE A 669 -19.18 24.72 52.45
C ILE A 669 -18.42 26.06 52.50
N THR A 670 -17.63 26.30 53.54
CA THR A 670 -16.83 27.53 53.70
C THR A 670 -15.60 27.58 52.80
N GLU A 671 -15.19 26.43 52.27
CA GLU A 671 -14.04 26.28 51.35
C GLU A 671 -14.46 26.44 49.89
N LEU A 672 -15.76 26.54 49.62
CA LEU A 672 -16.28 26.79 48.28
C LEU A 672 -15.69 28.09 47.73
N PRO A 673 -15.26 28.11 46.44
CA PRO A 673 -14.84 29.33 45.79
C PRO A 673 -15.95 30.39 45.90
N LYS A 674 -15.56 31.64 46.17
CA LYS A 674 -16.50 32.78 46.23
C LYS A 674 -16.93 33.19 44.81
N THR A 675 -17.61 32.30 44.11
CA THR A 675 -18.20 32.58 42.79
C THR A 675 -19.45 33.44 42.97
N GLY A 676 -19.78 34.23 41.94
CA GLY A 676 -20.84 35.23 42.00
C GLY A 676 -22.21 34.72 42.44
N ALA A 677 -22.52 33.42 42.25
CA ALA A 677 -23.78 32.81 42.70
C ALA A 677 -23.71 32.25 44.15
N ALA A 678 -22.59 31.64 44.56
CA ALA A 678 -22.41 31.09 45.90
C ALA A 678 -22.29 32.18 46.98
N GLY A 679 -21.69 33.33 46.61
CA GLY A 679 -21.64 34.50 47.48
C GLY A 679 -23.03 34.96 47.92
N ILE A 680 -24.00 34.95 47.00
CA ILE A 680 -25.37 35.39 47.28
C ILE A 680 -26.02 34.50 48.34
N ILE A 681 -25.96 33.17 48.20
CA ILE A 681 -26.57 32.22 49.18
C ILE A 681 -25.98 32.38 50.57
N MET A 682 -24.65 32.54 50.67
CA MET A 682 -23.99 32.77 51.96
C MET A 682 -24.47 34.08 52.59
N PHE A 683 -24.64 35.15 51.81
CA PHE A 683 -25.21 36.41 52.28
C PHE A 683 -26.71 36.30 52.63
N THR A 684 -27.50 35.44 51.96
CA THR A 684 -28.91 35.23 52.31
C THR A 684 -29.06 34.49 53.64
N VAL A 685 -28.24 33.47 53.90
CA VAL A 685 -28.24 32.73 55.17
C VAL A 685 -27.75 33.61 56.32
N ILE A 686 -26.66 34.37 56.12
CA ILE A 686 -26.18 35.35 57.10
C ILE A 686 -27.23 36.46 57.32
N GLY A 687 -27.87 36.93 56.25
CA GLY A 687 -28.95 37.92 56.32
C GLY A 687 -30.16 37.42 57.12
N ALA A 688 -30.56 36.16 56.92
CA ALA A 688 -31.64 35.53 57.68
C ALA A 688 -31.28 35.36 59.17
N LEU A 689 -30.03 34.98 59.47
CA LEU A 689 -29.52 34.90 60.85
C LEU A 689 -29.49 36.27 61.54
N LEU A 690 -29.03 37.31 60.85
CA LEU A 690 -29.02 38.68 61.36
C LEU A 690 -30.45 39.23 61.55
N ALA A 691 -31.38 38.91 60.65
CA ALA A 691 -32.79 39.28 60.79
C ALA A 691 -33.45 38.57 61.99
N GLY A 692 -33.13 37.28 62.21
CA GLY A 692 -33.58 36.53 63.38
C GLY A 692 -33.05 37.10 64.71
N ALA A 693 -31.76 37.43 64.76
CA ALA A 693 -31.14 38.08 65.91
C ALA A 693 -31.73 39.47 66.18
N ALA A 694 -31.97 40.28 65.14
CA ALA A 694 -32.61 41.59 65.26
C ALA A 694 -34.06 41.48 65.78
N GLY A 695 -34.81 40.47 65.34
CA GLY A 695 -36.17 40.19 65.84
C GLY A 695 -36.20 39.82 67.33
N LEU A 696 -35.24 39.01 67.79
CA LEU A 696 -35.07 38.67 69.21
C LEU A 696 -34.70 39.88 70.08
N VAL A 697 -33.83 40.77 69.59
CA VAL A 697 -33.49 42.01 70.32
C VAL A 697 -34.67 42.98 70.36
N PHE A 698 -35.41 43.12 69.25
CA PHE A 698 -36.58 43.99 69.18
C PHE A 698 -37.69 43.57 70.15
N THR A 699 -37.99 42.28 70.22
CA THR A 699 -39.00 41.73 71.14
C THR A 699 -38.59 41.90 72.61
N LYS A 700 -37.31 41.67 72.95
CA LYS A 700 -36.78 41.92 74.30
C LYS A 700 -36.84 43.42 74.67
N SER A 701 -36.53 44.33 73.75
CA SER A 701 -36.57 45.78 74.02
C SER A 701 -37.98 46.31 74.34
N ARG A 702 -39.03 45.73 73.72
CA ARG A 702 -40.42 46.09 74.00
C ARG A 702 -40.89 45.57 75.36
N ALA A 703 -40.40 44.41 75.79
CA ALA A 703 -40.66 43.90 77.14
C ALA A 703 -40.02 44.81 78.21
N THR A 704 -38.79 45.30 77.99
CA THR A 704 -38.11 46.23 78.91
C THR A 704 -38.78 47.60 78.95
N LYS A 705 -39.28 48.12 77.82
CA LYS A 705 -40.08 49.37 77.78
C LYS A 705 -41.43 49.25 78.49
N ARG A 706 -42.04 48.06 78.56
CA ARG A 706 -43.25 47.82 79.37
C ARG A 706 -42.94 47.70 80.87
N ALA A 707 -41.78 47.15 81.23
CA ALA A 707 -41.34 47.09 82.63
C ALA A 707 -40.96 48.46 83.22
N LEU A 708 -40.48 49.40 82.39
CA LEU A 708 -40.09 50.75 82.81
C LEU A 708 -41.24 51.79 82.88
N ARG A 709 -42.49 51.39 82.62
CA ARG A 709 -43.68 52.27 82.76
C ARG A 709 -44.43 52.09 84.09
N HIS A 710 -43.92 51.26 84.99
CA HIS A 710 -44.39 51.13 86.38
C HIS A 710 -43.20 51.25 87.33
N VAL A 711 -42.68 52.48 87.47
CA VAL A 711 -41.99 52.98 88.67
C VAL A 711 -42.50 54.38 88.92
#